data_AF-A0A8H4L3K1-F1
#
_entry.id   AF-A0A8H4L3K1-F1
#
_cell.length_a   1.000
_cell.length_b   1.000
_cell.length_c   1.000
_cell.angle_alpha   90.00
_cell.angle_beta   90.00
_cell.angle_gamma   90.00
#
_symmetry.space_group_name_H-M   'P 1'
#
loop_
_entity.id
_entity.type
_entity.pdbx_description
1 polymer ?
#
loop_
_entity_poly.entity_id
_entity_poly.type
_entity_poly.pdbx_seq_one_letter_code
_entity_poly.pdbx_strand_id
1 'polypeptide(L)'
;MRAGYLSLLALNAAGVLAAPQATTIASSAPEVTNIDEISDLAAAAYENAQDFVEAETKRGSTCSWSNIRVRREWGTLSKADKKSYIAAVKCLQSKPAKTSASFAPGAKSRFDDWVATHLNQTQIIHYTGNFLVWHRYFTWLYEEALREECGYKGTQPYWDWALTAVTGLAKSPVFDGSDTSLSGDGEYIPNRPDVVLGASSGLPPIYLPTGQGGGCVKAGPFKDMKVNLGPAALDLPGGVVEAAADPLQYNPRCLKRDLGDAVNRRYANATSVLNNILKPKTVYDFQMMMQGVPGGGDIGIHGGGHYSLGGDPGNDVFTSPGDPAFYLHHSMIDRVWWIWQMLSPKERQFGTTALQGTNTFLNIPPSDDTTFDDYVHFGWADKIAYCGLIGQVALGIAWGTPGAKWLSREVEDAVMQLGYLGLILIVYEGGLATSFKSLKANFGLSSGVAATGIILPIGLTFALKSMLNASPLQAFSAGAALCSTSLGTTFTILGTSGLSSTRLGVVLTSAAMMDDVIGLIMVQVVSNLGGDAFDAVTVVRPVLVSLAFATVIPILCKFIVVPVTSKLNAFREAHPSRKISQALSMRKTAFIIYTAYLLGLVVGATFAGTSSLLAAYIAGATISWWDSEVPHISNEVVSSVQTSETETTQAEGSGNTGTSKQIQRPLALEGGSGMEIYHHYYNAAVEHILKPFFFASIGFSVPITKLFSGPIAWRGIIYTILMTISKLACGIWLISFANPLRSFQHLAQRLSTMFRSKPLVPGAQCADPNLSTTSQTRDNASEPTEERDAVPMEPLSDTNTRPVSPEVRNSTPKPEKAVSLYPPCIVGLAMVARGEIGFLIAALAESKGIFGRPPDGQPSDLFLIVTWAISLCTVIGPICVGLLVNRVRKLESGSHKRRGEGKRNVLGAWG
;
A
#
# COMPACT_ATOMS: atom_id res chain seq x y z
N MET A 1 6.16 -6.89 -6.80
CA MET A 1 6.13 -8.33 -6.45
C MET A 1 6.81 -9.11 -7.57
N ARG A 2 7.38 -10.31 -7.32
CA ARG A 2 8.28 -10.98 -8.29
C ARG A 2 7.51 -11.80 -9.35
N ALA A 3 8.14 -11.98 -10.52
CA ALA A 3 7.68 -12.59 -11.78
C ALA A 3 6.99 -13.98 -11.78
N GLY A 4 6.63 -14.56 -10.63
CA GLY A 4 5.98 -15.89 -10.56
C GLY A 4 4.56 -15.96 -11.15
N TYR A 5 3.90 -14.82 -11.38
CA TYR A 5 2.56 -14.77 -11.96
C TYR A 5 2.53 -14.89 -13.50
N LEU A 6 3.64 -14.58 -14.19
CA LEU A 6 3.72 -14.69 -15.66
C LEU A 6 3.58 -16.14 -16.16
N SER A 7 3.88 -17.13 -15.32
CA SER A 7 3.73 -18.56 -15.66
C SER A 7 2.38 -19.16 -15.25
N LEU A 8 1.53 -18.42 -14.51
CA LEU A 8 0.26 -18.96 -13.99
C LEU A 8 -0.97 -18.66 -14.86
N LEU A 9 -0.83 -17.80 -15.88
CA LEU A 9 -1.89 -17.51 -16.86
C LEU A 9 -2.18 -18.66 -17.85
N ALA A 10 -1.49 -19.81 -17.70
CA ALA A 10 -1.55 -20.95 -18.62
C ALA A 10 -2.66 -21.97 -18.35
N LEU A 11 -3.50 -21.80 -17.32
CA LEU A 11 -4.63 -22.70 -17.06
C LEU A 11 -5.92 -21.95 -16.69
N ASN A 12 -7.02 -22.42 -17.30
CA ASN A 12 -8.43 -22.15 -17.00
C ASN A 12 -9.04 -20.84 -17.54
N ALA A 13 -9.22 -20.79 -18.86
CA ALA A 13 -10.33 -20.09 -19.49
C ALA A 13 -10.90 -20.95 -20.63
N ALA A 14 -11.88 -21.81 -20.32
CA ALA A 14 -12.57 -22.65 -21.31
C ALA A 14 -14.08 -22.40 -21.23
N GLY A 15 -14.66 -21.80 -22.28
CA GLY A 15 -16.09 -21.52 -22.35
C GLY A 15 -16.51 -20.85 -23.65
N VAL A 16 -17.37 -21.53 -24.41
CA VAL A 16 -18.05 -21.08 -25.64
C VAL A 16 -17.17 -20.94 -26.89
N LEU A 17 -17.24 -21.97 -27.75
CA LEU A 17 -16.68 -21.97 -29.11
C LEU A 17 -17.61 -21.25 -30.09
N ALA A 18 -17.06 -20.31 -30.86
CA ALA A 18 -17.59 -19.88 -32.15
C ALA A 18 -16.44 -19.91 -33.19
N ALA A 19 -16.72 -20.41 -34.39
CA ALA A 19 -15.67 -20.67 -35.39
C ALA A 19 -15.12 -19.36 -36.02
N PRO A 20 -13.82 -19.30 -36.36
CA PRO A 20 -13.19 -18.07 -36.81
C PRO A 20 -13.50 -17.75 -38.29
N GLN A 21 -13.88 -16.51 -38.59
CA GLN A 21 -13.71 -15.93 -39.92
C GLN A 21 -12.43 -15.09 -39.96
N ALA A 22 -11.49 -15.49 -40.80
CA ALA A 22 -10.29 -14.70 -41.08
C ALA A 22 -10.69 -13.39 -41.79
N THR A 23 -10.60 -12.26 -41.09
CA THR A 23 -10.95 -10.94 -41.63
C THR A 23 -9.73 -10.29 -42.27
N THR A 24 -9.70 -10.29 -43.60
CA THR A 24 -8.71 -9.52 -44.37
C THR A 24 -8.89 -8.01 -44.14
N ILE A 25 -7.78 -7.28 -44.01
CA ILE A 25 -7.80 -5.85 -43.69
C ILE A 25 -8.14 -5.05 -44.96
N ALA A 26 -9.38 -4.56 -45.05
CA ALA A 26 -9.81 -3.69 -46.14
C ALA A 26 -9.32 -2.23 -45.93
N SER A 27 -8.71 -1.65 -46.96
CA SER A 27 -8.08 -0.33 -46.96
C SER A 27 -9.00 0.78 -47.49
N SER A 28 -10.19 0.96 -46.92
CA SER A 28 -11.03 2.14 -47.19
C SER A 28 -10.62 3.34 -46.33
N ALA A 29 -10.73 4.55 -46.88
CA ALA A 29 -10.54 5.79 -46.13
C ALA A 29 -11.80 6.11 -45.31
N PRO A 30 -11.68 6.71 -44.10
CA PRO A 30 -12.83 7.08 -43.28
C PRO A 30 -13.63 8.23 -43.91
N GLU A 31 -14.96 8.20 -43.74
CA GLU A 31 -15.87 9.23 -44.24
C GLU A 31 -15.75 10.52 -43.41
N VAL A 32 -15.66 11.66 -44.11
CA VAL A 32 -15.39 12.99 -43.51
C VAL A 32 -16.53 13.47 -42.61
N THR A 33 -17.78 13.09 -42.92
CA THR A 33 -19.00 13.46 -42.18
C THR A 33 -18.93 13.14 -40.68
N ASN A 34 -18.26 12.05 -40.32
CA ASN A 34 -18.15 11.61 -38.93
C ASN A 34 -17.24 12.53 -38.07
N ILE A 35 -16.43 13.40 -38.69
CA ILE A 35 -15.60 14.38 -37.98
C ILE A 35 -16.45 15.57 -37.52
N ASP A 36 -17.37 16.02 -38.38
CA ASP A 36 -18.30 17.10 -38.06
C ASP A 36 -19.25 16.68 -36.92
N GLU A 37 -19.77 15.45 -36.93
CA GLU A 37 -20.56 14.91 -35.82
C GLU A 37 -19.81 14.87 -34.47
N ILE A 38 -18.51 14.56 -34.47
CA ILE A 38 -17.68 14.63 -33.24
C ILE A 38 -17.51 16.08 -32.77
N SER A 39 -17.46 17.04 -33.70
CA SER A 39 -17.41 18.47 -33.36
C SER A 39 -18.73 18.94 -32.74
N ASP A 40 -19.87 18.53 -33.28
CA ASP A 40 -21.20 18.87 -32.74
C ASP A 40 -21.41 18.28 -31.33
N LEU A 41 -21.01 17.02 -31.12
CA LEU A 41 -21.02 16.40 -29.79
C LEU A 41 -20.09 17.11 -28.81
N ALA A 42 -18.94 17.60 -29.27
CA ALA A 42 -18.02 18.38 -28.44
C ALA A 42 -18.58 19.78 -28.10
N ALA A 43 -19.34 20.41 -29.00
CA ALA A 43 -20.04 21.66 -28.74
C ALA A 43 -21.17 21.48 -27.70
N ALA A 44 -22.01 20.45 -27.87
CA ALA A 44 -23.05 20.12 -26.87
C ALA A 44 -22.45 19.78 -25.49
N ALA A 45 -21.33 19.05 -25.46
CA ALA A 45 -20.58 18.79 -24.23
C ALA A 45 -20.03 20.07 -23.58
N TYR A 46 -19.61 21.06 -24.38
CA TYR A 46 -19.10 22.34 -23.90
C TYR A 46 -20.21 23.21 -23.27
N GLU A 47 -21.38 23.28 -23.89
CA GLU A 47 -22.56 23.99 -23.35
C GLU A 47 -22.99 23.37 -22.00
N ASN A 48 -23.16 22.04 -21.95
CA ASN A 48 -23.49 21.33 -20.71
C ASN A 48 -22.43 21.50 -19.62
N ALA A 49 -21.15 21.61 -19.99
CA ALA A 49 -20.06 21.86 -19.04
C ALA A 49 -20.09 23.30 -18.48
N GLN A 50 -20.48 24.29 -19.28
CA GLN A 50 -20.65 25.67 -18.80
C GLN A 50 -21.75 25.74 -17.74
N ASP A 51 -22.95 25.22 -18.05
CA ASP A 51 -24.09 25.14 -17.13
C ASP A 51 -23.70 24.44 -15.82
N PHE A 52 -22.94 23.34 -15.92
CA PHE A 52 -22.45 22.58 -14.78
C PHE A 52 -21.46 23.40 -13.91
N VAL A 53 -20.46 24.04 -14.52
CA VAL A 53 -19.48 24.88 -13.79
C VAL A 53 -20.16 26.08 -13.13
N GLU A 54 -21.14 26.70 -13.78
CA GLU A 54 -21.92 27.79 -13.17
C GLU A 54 -22.75 27.32 -11.98
N ALA A 55 -23.30 26.10 -12.02
CA ALA A 55 -24.02 25.50 -10.90
C ALA A 55 -23.09 25.17 -9.71
N GLU A 56 -21.89 24.64 -9.97
CA GLU A 56 -20.89 24.34 -8.92
C GLU A 56 -20.21 25.60 -8.35
N THR A 57 -20.02 26.65 -9.16
CA THR A 57 -19.55 27.96 -8.68
C THR A 57 -20.54 28.52 -7.63
N LYS A 58 -21.85 28.39 -7.88
CA LYS A 58 -22.91 28.79 -6.93
C LYS A 58 -22.94 27.93 -5.65
N ARG A 59 -22.25 26.78 -5.63
CA ARG A 59 -22.07 25.89 -4.46
C ARG A 59 -20.75 26.12 -3.70
N GLY A 60 -19.93 27.07 -4.14
CA GLY A 60 -18.66 27.41 -3.49
C GLY A 60 -17.41 26.73 -4.07
N SER A 61 -17.50 26.14 -5.26
CA SER A 61 -16.32 25.64 -5.99
C SER A 61 -15.35 26.78 -6.33
N THR A 62 -14.05 26.51 -6.27
CA THR A 62 -13.00 27.42 -6.72
C THR A 62 -12.78 27.40 -8.23
N CYS A 63 -13.35 26.42 -8.95
CA CYS A 63 -13.35 26.36 -10.40
C CYS A 63 -14.51 27.19 -10.96
N SER A 64 -14.20 28.20 -11.76
CA SER A 64 -15.15 29.10 -12.41
C SER A 64 -14.83 29.26 -13.89
N TRP A 65 -15.80 29.69 -14.69
CA TRP A 65 -15.60 29.91 -16.12
C TRP A 65 -14.47 30.93 -16.44
N SER A 66 -14.20 31.85 -15.51
CA SER A 66 -13.12 32.83 -15.60
C SER A 66 -11.72 32.31 -15.33
N ASN A 67 -11.56 31.10 -14.73
CA ASN A 67 -10.24 30.52 -14.41
C ASN A 67 -10.00 29.14 -15.04
N ILE A 68 -10.94 28.64 -15.85
CA ILE A 68 -10.82 27.37 -16.56
C ILE A 68 -9.66 27.38 -17.58
N ARG A 69 -8.99 26.24 -17.71
CA ARG A 69 -7.88 26.03 -18.64
C ARG A 69 -8.35 25.20 -19.83
N VAL A 70 -8.22 25.72 -21.05
CA VAL A 70 -8.68 25.05 -22.28
C VAL A 70 -7.56 24.25 -22.93
N ARG A 71 -7.68 22.92 -22.96
CA ARG A 71 -6.81 22.03 -23.76
C ARG A 71 -7.19 22.13 -25.25
N ARG A 72 -6.20 22.04 -26.15
CA ARG A 72 -6.40 22.26 -27.60
C ARG A 72 -5.72 21.18 -28.44
N GLU A 73 -6.25 20.97 -29.64
CA GLU A 73 -5.66 20.07 -30.64
C GLU A 73 -4.30 20.61 -31.09
N TRP A 74 -3.30 19.73 -31.20
CA TRP A 74 -1.93 20.11 -31.52
C TRP A 74 -1.79 20.92 -32.82
N GLY A 75 -2.38 20.45 -33.92
CA GLY A 75 -2.46 21.14 -35.21
C GLY A 75 -2.88 22.61 -35.09
N THR A 76 -3.89 22.92 -34.27
CA THR A 76 -4.40 24.30 -34.03
C THR A 76 -3.44 25.22 -33.27
N LEU A 77 -2.41 24.70 -32.59
CA LEU A 77 -1.45 25.53 -31.87
C LEU A 77 -0.50 26.29 -32.80
N SER A 78 -0.13 27.52 -32.39
CA SER A 78 0.87 28.30 -33.11
C SER A 78 2.25 27.62 -33.06
N LYS A 79 3.13 27.95 -34.01
CA LYS A 79 4.52 27.44 -34.00
C LYS A 79 5.28 27.84 -32.72
N ALA A 80 4.94 28.97 -32.12
CA ALA A 80 5.53 29.41 -30.84
C ALA A 80 5.05 28.56 -29.67
N ASP A 81 3.75 28.26 -29.59
CA ASP A 81 3.17 27.44 -28.53
C ASP A 81 3.67 25.99 -28.59
N LYS A 82 3.74 25.40 -29.80
CA LYS A 82 4.34 24.08 -30.03
C LYS A 82 5.77 24.03 -29.50
N LYS A 83 6.61 25.02 -29.84
CA LYS A 83 7.99 25.12 -29.36
C LYS A 83 8.08 25.34 -27.86
N SER A 84 7.17 26.12 -27.28
CA SER A 84 7.07 26.33 -25.82
C SER A 84 6.78 25.02 -25.08
N TYR A 85 5.83 24.21 -25.58
CA TYR A 85 5.55 22.88 -25.04
C TYR A 85 6.77 21.95 -25.17
N ILE A 86 7.34 21.84 -26.37
CA ILE A 86 8.53 21.00 -26.65
C ILE A 86 9.70 21.39 -25.73
N ALA A 87 9.94 22.69 -25.50
CA ALA A 87 10.98 23.18 -24.61
C ALA A 87 10.72 22.78 -23.15
N ALA A 88 9.47 22.82 -22.68
CA ALA A 88 9.10 22.37 -21.34
C ALA A 88 9.29 20.85 -21.15
N VAL A 89 8.93 20.02 -22.14
CA VAL A 89 9.18 18.57 -22.11
C VAL A 89 10.68 18.28 -22.03
N LYS A 90 11.49 18.95 -22.87
CA LYS A 90 12.96 18.85 -22.82
C LYS A 90 13.54 19.31 -21.48
N CYS A 91 12.94 20.32 -20.86
CA CYS A 91 13.31 20.75 -19.51
C CYS A 91 13.07 19.63 -18.47
N LEU A 92 11.93 18.92 -18.49
CA LEU A 92 11.71 17.76 -17.62
C LEU A 92 12.72 16.62 -17.88
N GLN A 93 13.11 16.41 -19.15
CA GLN A 93 14.17 15.46 -19.51
C GLN A 93 15.57 15.88 -19.01
N SER A 94 15.80 17.18 -18.80
CA SER A 94 17.08 17.72 -18.28
C SER A 94 17.19 17.75 -16.76
N LYS A 95 16.07 17.82 -16.04
CA LYS A 95 16.04 17.86 -14.56
C LYS A 95 16.28 16.46 -13.99
N PRO A 96 16.97 16.32 -12.85
CA PRO A 96 17.23 15.00 -12.24
C PRO A 96 15.94 14.34 -11.71
N ALA A 97 15.88 13.02 -11.81
CA ALA A 97 14.80 12.20 -11.24
C ALA A 97 14.62 12.43 -9.72
N LYS A 98 13.36 12.51 -9.25
CA LYS A 98 13.01 12.47 -7.82
C LYS A 98 12.81 11.04 -7.31
N THR A 99 12.59 10.08 -8.21
CA THR A 99 12.47 8.66 -7.84
C THR A 99 13.78 8.18 -7.21
N SER A 100 13.68 7.46 -6.09
CA SER A 100 14.87 6.91 -5.44
C SER A 100 15.59 5.94 -6.39
N ALA A 101 16.90 6.11 -6.55
CA ALA A 101 17.76 5.18 -7.28
C ALA A 101 17.77 3.75 -6.69
N SER A 102 17.24 3.55 -5.47
CA SER A 102 17.02 2.20 -4.90
C SER A 102 15.76 1.52 -5.44
N PHE A 103 14.80 2.30 -5.95
CA PHE A 103 13.54 1.84 -6.52
C PHE A 103 13.66 1.73 -8.04
N ALA A 104 14.03 2.81 -8.73
CA ALA A 104 14.25 2.84 -10.17
C ALA A 104 15.68 3.30 -10.50
N PRO A 105 16.68 2.40 -10.48
CA PRO A 105 18.05 2.74 -10.84
C PRO A 105 18.20 3.36 -12.24
N GLY A 106 17.28 3.04 -13.16
CA GLY A 106 17.24 3.57 -14.52
C GLY A 106 16.68 4.97 -14.66
N ALA A 107 15.89 5.48 -13.70
CA ALA A 107 15.38 6.84 -13.77
C ALA A 107 16.53 7.85 -13.62
N LYS A 108 16.75 8.69 -14.64
CA LYS A 108 17.79 9.74 -14.64
C LYS A 108 17.20 11.15 -14.65
N SER A 109 16.02 11.30 -15.25
CA SER A 109 15.34 12.58 -15.44
C SER A 109 14.00 12.66 -14.71
N ARG A 110 13.46 13.87 -14.52
CA ARG A 110 12.07 14.05 -14.05
C ARG A 110 11.07 13.39 -14.99
N PHE A 111 11.35 13.39 -16.29
CA PHE A 111 10.54 12.68 -17.28
C PHE A 111 10.49 11.17 -17.01
N ASP A 112 11.61 10.54 -16.62
CA ASP A 112 11.64 9.13 -16.25
C ASP A 112 10.83 8.80 -14.98
N ASP A 113 10.53 9.78 -14.11
CA ASP A 113 9.68 9.55 -12.92
C ASP A 113 8.24 9.18 -13.31
N TRP A 114 7.71 9.76 -14.39
CA TRP A 114 6.39 9.40 -14.94
C TRP A 114 6.42 7.98 -15.51
N VAL A 115 7.45 7.66 -16.30
CA VAL A 115 7.65 6.32 -16.87
C VAL A 115 7.79 5.27 -15.77
N ALA A 116 8.54 5.55 -14.70
CA ALA A 116 8.73 4.65 -13.57
C ALA A 116 7.45 4.43 -12.74
N THR A 117 6.66 5.48 -12.48
CA THR A 117 5.35 5.36 -11.81
C THR A 117 4.40 4.51 -12.65
N HIS A 118 4.27 4.78 -13.94
CA HIS A 118 3.38 4.05 -14.84
C HIS A 118 3.75 2.57 -14.97
N LEU A 119 5.03 2.26 -15.21
CA LEU A 119 5.59 0.91 -15.28
C LEU A 119 5.28 0.11 -14.00
N ASN A 120 5.45 0.73 -12.84
CA ASN A 120 5.19 0.08 -11.56
C ASN A 120 3.70 -0.18 -11.29
N GLN A 121 2.79 0.61 -11.89
CA GLN A 121 1.36 0.56 -11.63
C GLN A 121 0.52 -0.01 -12.77
N THR A 122 1.11 -0.38 -13.93
CA THR A 122 0.40 -0.83 -15.14
C THR A 122 -0.70 -1.87 -14.86
N GLN A 123 -0.47 -2.78 -13.91
CA GLN A 123 -1.37 -3.88 -13.52
C GLN A 123 -2.57 -3.47 -12.63
N ILE A 124 -2.64 -2.21 -12.19
CA ILE A 124 -3.74 -1.66 -11.36
C ILE A 124 -4.35 -0.38 -11.96
N ILE A 125 -4.00 -0.06 -13.22
CA ILE A 125 -4.43 1.17 -13.93
C ILE A 125 -4.94 0.93 -15.36
N HIS A 126 -4.88 -0.31 -15.86
CA HIS A 126 -5.43 -0.72 -17.16
C HIS A 126 -6.39 -1.88 -16.96
N TYR A 127 -7.51 -1.87 -17.68
CA TYR A 127 -8.64 -2.80 -17.48
C TYR A 127 -9.11 -2.85 -16.02
N THR A 128 -9.13 -1.69 -15.37
CA THR A 128 -9.54 -1.43 -13.98
C THR A 128 -10.56 -0.30 -13.93
N GLY A 129 -11.39 -0.23 -12.89
CA GLY A 129 -12.29 0.92 -12.68
C GLY A 129 -11.54 2.26 -12.56
N ASN A 130 -10.28 2.22 -12.12
CA ASN A 130 -9.40 3.39 -12.04
C ASN A 130 -8.83 3.90 -13.38
N PHE A 131 -8.99 3.18 -14.51
CA PHE A 131 -8.23 3.47 -15.75
C PHE A 131 -8.37 4.92 -16.23
N LEU A 132 -9.61 5.40 -16.35
CA LEU A 132 -9.90 6.74 -16.88
C LEU A 132 -9.48 7.85 -15.90
N VAL A 133 -9.81 7.68 -14.62
CA VAL A 133 -9.51 8.64 -13.53
C VAL A 133 -7.99 8.79 -13.35
N TRP A 134 -7.27 7.66 -13.29
CA TRP A 134 -5.83 7.63 -13.11
C TRP A 134 -5.11 8.37 -14.24
N HIS A 135 -5.46 8.08 -15.50
CA HIS A 135 -4.81 8.72 -16.65
C HIS A 135 -5.15 10.20 -16.79
N ARG A 136 -6.38 10.62 -16.45
CA ARG A 136 -6.75 12.05 -16.33
C ARG A 136 -5.84 12.77 -15.34
N TYR A 137 -5.65 12.22 -14.14
CA TYR A 137 -4.84 12.86 -13.10
C TYR A 137 -3.33 12.78 -13.39
N PHE A 138 -2.83 11.65 -13.89
CA PHE A 138 -1.43 11.48 -14.32
C PHE A 138 -1.02 12.50 -15.39
N THR A 139 -1.92 12.77 -16.35
CA THR A 139 -1.76 13.78 -17.40
C THR A 139 -1.86 15.21 -16.84
N TRP A 140 -2.71 15.44 -15.84
CA TRP A 140 -2.79 16.73 -15.14
C TRP A 140 -1.53 17.02 -14.30
N LEU A 141 -1.03 16.05 -13.54
CA LEU A 141 0.25 16.16 -12.81
C LEU A 141 1.42 16.46 -13.77
N TYR A 142 1.41 15.85 -14.96
CA TYR A 142 2.40 16.16 -16.00
C TYR A 142 2.28 17.61 -16.50
N GLU A 143 1.05 18.10 -16.72
CA GLU A 143 0.81 19.50 -17.06
C GLU A 143 1.35 20.46 -15.97
N GLU A 144 1.07 20.19 -14.70
CA GLU A 144 1.58 21.02 -13.61
C GLU A 144 3.11 20.93 -13.49
N ALA A 145 3.72 19.76 -13.68
CA ALA A 145 5.17 19.62 -13.69
C ALA A 145 5.84 20.45 -14.82
N LEU A 146 5.24 20.49 -16.02
CA LEU A 146 5.69 21.38 -17.09
C LEU A 146 5.56 22.86 -16.72
N ARG A 147 4.48 23.24 -16.03
CA ARG A 147 4.19 24.64 -15.65
C ARG A 147 5.04 25.14 -14.48
N GLU A 148 5.13 24.36 -13.43
CA GLU A 148 5.78 24.71 -12.16
C GLU A 148 7.29 24.47 -12.21
N GLU A 149 7.73 23.29 -12.66
CA GLU A 149 9.16 22.98 -12.71
C GLU A 149 9.84 23.61 -13.93
N CYS A 150 9.12 23.72 -15.06
CA CYS A 150 9.68 24.12 -16.36
C CYS A 150 9.09 25.42 -16.95
N GLY A 151 8.24 26.14 -16.20
CA GLY A 151 7.78 27.48 -16.56
C GLY A 151 6.76 27.55 -17.70
N TYR A 152 6.25 26.42 -18.18
CA TYR A 152 5.25 26.37 -19.26
C TYR A 152 3.99 27.18 -18.89
N LYS A 153 3.42 27.89 -19.88
CA LYS A 153 2.23 28.75 -19.68
C LYS A 153 1.00 28.28 -20.46
N GLY A 154 1.19 27.57 -21.58
CA GLY A 154 0.12 26.92 -22.32
C GLY A 154 -0.49 25.75 -21.54
N THR A 155 -1.54 25.14 -22.08
CA THR A 155 -2.19 23.94 -21.57
C THR A 155 -1.59 22.67 -22.18
N GLN A 156 -1.86 21.51 -21.57
CA GLN A 156 -1.52 20.23 -22.19
C GLN A 156 -2.34 20.04 -23.48
N PRO A 157 -1.70 19.87 -24.66
CA PRO A 157 -2.41 19.63 -25.91
C PRO A 157 -2.86 18.17 -26.06
N TYR A 158 -3.78 17.93 -26.98
CA TYR A 158 -4.21 16.59 -27.40
C TYR A 158 -3.90 16.31 -28.87
N TRP A 159 -3.80 15.03 -29.21
CA TRP A 159 -3.62 14.55 -30.59
C TRP A 159 -4.94 13.94 -31.09
N ASP A 160 -5.54 14.56 -32.10
CA ASP A 160 -6.76 14.02 -32.71
C ASP A 160 -6.44 12.91 -33.73
N TRP A 161 -6.77 11.67 -33.38
CA TRP A 161 -6.53 10.50 -34.21
C TRP A 161 -7.39 10.51 -35.47
N ALA A 162 -8.61 11.03 -35.42
CA ALA A 162 -9.54 11.04 -36.56
C ALA A 162 -9.01 11.94 -37.68
N LEU A 163 -8.50 13.13 -37.35
CA LEU A 163 -7.78 14.00 -38.29
C LEU A 163 -6.51 13.33 -38.85
N THR A 164 -5.83 12.54 -38.01
CA THR A 164 -4.60 11.83 -38.39
C THR A 164 -4.88 10.61 -39.27
N ALA A 165 -6.02 9.93 -39.11
CA ALA A 165 -6.44 8.83 -39.98
C ALA A 165 -6.70 9.30 -41.42
N VAL A 166 -7.21 10.54 -41.59
CA VAL A 166 -7.38 11.19 -42.90
C VAL A 166 -6.03 11.61 -43.48
N THR A 167 -5.22 12.37 -42.71
CA THR A 167 -3.98 12.99 -43.20
C THR A 167 -2.78 12.03 -43.35
N GLY A 168 -2.75 10.96 -42.54
CA GLY A 168 -1.61 10.06 -42.35
C GLY A 168 -0.66 10.57 -41.26
N LEU A 169 -0.18 9.67 -40.40
CA LEU A 169 0.72 9.93 -39.27
C LEU A 169 1.95 10.73 -39.70
N ALA A 170 2.67 10.26 -40.73
CA ALA A 170 3.90 10.90 -41.22
C ALA A 170 3.70 12.30 -41.83
N LYS A 171 2.45 12.73 -42.05
CA LYS A 171 2.08 14.09 -42.50
C LYS A 171 1.37 14.90 -41.42
N SER A 172 1.01 14.29 -40.29
CA SER A 172 0.35 14.96 -39.18
C SER A 172 1.31 15.95 -38.52
N PRO A 173 0.85 17.16 -38.13
CA PRO A 173 1.68 18.12 -37.40
C PRO A 173 2.29 17.59 -36.08
N VAL A 174 1.80 16.45 -35.58
CA VAL A 174 2.37 15.76 -34.41
C VAL A 174 3.63 14.96 -34.77
N PHE A 175 3.72 14.38 -35.98
CA PHE A 175 4.77 13.43 -36.39
C PHE A 175 5.43 13.73 -37.76
N ASP A 176 5.28 14.93 -38.30
CA ASP A 176 5.91 15.34 -39.58
C ASP A 176 7.46 15.46 -39.53
N GLY A 177 8.08 15.25 -38.36
CA GLY A 177 9.53 15.34 -38.16
C GLY A 177 10.08 16.77 -38.14
N SER A 178 9.23 17.80 -38.24
CA SER A 178 9.62 19.21 -38.14
C SER A 178 10.11 19.59 -36.74
N ASP A 179 10.67 20.79 -36.62
CA ASP A 179 11.03 21.40 -35.33
C ASP A 179 9.81 21.77 -34.46
N THR A 180 8.60 21.59 -34.98
CA THR A 180 7.31 21.76 -34.29
C THR A 180 6.51 20.46 -34.12
N SER A 181 7.15 19.30 -34.33
CA SER A 181 6.58 17.97 -34.08
C SER A 181 7.02 17.39 -32.73
N LEU A 182 6.45 16.26 -32.32
CA LEU A 182 7.02 15.38 -31.30
C LEU A 182 8.02 14.40 -31.90
N SER A 183 8.77 14.86 -32.91
CA SER A 183 9.63 14.09 -33.81
C SER A 183 8.86 13.18 -34.75
N GLY A 184 9.53 12.71 -35.80
CA GLY A 184 8.90 11.94 -36.85
C GLY A 184 8.97 10.43 -36.66
N ASP A 185 9.00 9.74 -37.81
CA ASP A 185 9.13 8.29 -37.94
C ASP A 185 10.57 7.78 -37.68
N GLY A 186 10.69 6.48 -37.42
CA GLY A 186 11.96 5.79 -37.24
C GLY A 186 12.77 5.58 -38.52
N GLU A 187 14.04 5.23 -38.41
CA GLU A 187 14.82 4.70 -39.53
C GLU A 187 14.10 3.50 -40.16
N TYR A 188 14.06 3.43 -41.48
CA TYR A 188 13.31 2.39 -42.20
C TYR A 188 14.01 1.04 -42.09
N ILE A 189 13.30 0.03 -41.59
CA ILE A 189 13.75 -1.36 -41.55
C ILE A 189 12.86 -2.19 -42.49
N PRO A 190 13.39 -2.67 -43.65
CA PRO A 190 12.61 -3.38 -44.65
C PRO A 190 12.23 -4.80 -44.22
N ASN A 191 11.23 -5.37 -44.90
CA ASN A 191 10.84 -6.79 -44.84
C ASN A 191 10.54 -7.32 -43.43
N ARG A 192 9.95 -6.48 -42.56
CA ARG A 192 9.50 -6.91 -41.23
C ARG A 192 8.11 -7.57 -41.32
N PRO A 193 7.88 -8.69 -40.61
CA PRO A 193 6.55 -9.28 -40.46
C PRO A 193 5.67 -8.44 -39.53
N ASP A 194 4.36 -8.69 -39.55
CA ASP A 194 3.39 -8.03 -38.67
C ASP A 194 3.72 -8.22 -37.18
N VAL A 195 3.34 -7.24 -36.35
CA VAL A 195 3.29 -7.38 -34.89
C VAL A 195 2.06 -8.22 -34.55
N VAL A 196 2.19 -9.18 -33.63
CA VAL A 196 1.12 -10.14 -33.30
C VAL A 196 0.75 -10.04 -31.83
N LEU A 197 -0.42 -9.47 -31.54
CA LEU A 197 -0.94 -9.33 -30.19
C LEU A 197 -1.81 -10.53 -29.79
N GLY A 198 -1.86 -10.85 -28.50
CA GLY A 198 -2.76 -11.87 -27.91
C GLY A 198 -2.34 -13.33 -28.10
N ALA A 199 -1.45 -13.64 -29.05
CA ALA A 199 -1.01 -15.00 -29.36
C ALA A 199 -0.38 -15.74 -28.15
N SER A 200 0.37 -15.01 -27.31
CA SER A 200 0.99 -15.54 -26.08
C SER A 200 0.01 -15.73 -24.92
N SER A 201 -1.22 -15.22 -25.04
CA SER A 201 -2.22 -15.15 -23.97
C SER A 201 -3.40 -16.12 -24.15
N GLY A 202 -3.32 -17.03 -25.13
CA GLY A 202 -4.39 -17.98 -25.46
C GLY A 202 -5.61 -17.34 -26.14
N LEU A 203 -5.54 -16.06 -26.51
CA LEU A 203 -6.59 -15.34 -27.24
C LEU A 203 -6.34 -15.43 -28.76
N PRO A 204 -7.37 -15.24 -29.60
CA PRO A 204 -7.20 -15.13 -31.05
C PRO A 204 -6.18 -14.03 -31.39
N PRO A 205 -5.16 -14.32 -32.23
CA PRO A 205 -4.11 -13.36 -32.54
C PRO A 205 -4.62 -12.18 -33.37
N ILE A 206 -4.21 -10.96 -32.99
CA ILE A 206 -4.47 -9.74 -33.75
C ILE A 206 -3.17 -9.35 -34.48
N TYR A 207 -3.22 -9.31 -35.81
CA TYR A 207 -2.10 -8.93 -36.66
C TYR A 207 -2.14 -7.43 -36.96
N LEU A 208 -1.05 -6.74 -36.63
CA LEU A 208 -0.86 -5.32 -36.89
C LEU A 208 0.28 -5.13 -37.91
N PRO A 209 0.00 -4.57 -39.09
CA PRO A 209 1.01 -4.39 -40.13
C PRO A 209 2.07 -3.37 -39.71
N THR A 210 3.33 -3.66 -40.00
CA THR A 210 4.44 -2.72 -39.73
C THR A 210 4.40 -1.50 -40.66
N GLY A 211 4.88 -0.37 -40.14
CA GLY A 211 4.96 0.91 -40.85
C GLY A 211 6.22 1.07 -41.72
N GLN A 212 6.54 2.33 -42.02
CA GLN A 212 7.69 2.74 -42.85
C GLN A 212 8.91 3.17 -41.99
N GLY A 213 8.95 2.79 -40.71
CA GLY A 213 10.03 3.05 -39.77
C GLY A 213 10.63 1.75 -39.21
N GLY A 214 10.67 1.65 -37.88
CA GLY A 214 11.17 0.51 -37.11
C GLY A 214 12.42 0.84 -36.27
N GLY A 215 13.28 1.73 -36.75
CA GLY A 215 14.50 2.15 -36.08
C GLY A 215 14.37 3.42 -35.22
N CYS A 216 15.50 3.98 -34.81
CA CYS A 216 15.56 5.24 -34.07
C CYS A 216 14.88 6.39 -34.84
N VAL A 217 14.23 7.33 -34.14
CA VAL A 217 13.57 8.47 -34.78
C VAL A 217 14.56 9.37 -35.54
N LYS A 218 14.28 9.60 -36.83
CA LYS A 218 15.21 10.25 -37.78
C LYS A 218 15.41 11.75 -37.53
N ALA A 219 14.32 12.46 -37.23
CA ALA A 219 14.27 13.92 -37.27
C ALA A 219 13.27 14.50 -36.27
N GLY A 220 13.46 15.77 -35.93
CA GLY A 220 12.64 16.53 -34.98
C GLY A 220 13.27 16.64 -33.59
N PRO A 221 12.54 17.24 -32.62
CA PRO A 221 13.15 17.74 -31.39
C PRO A 221 13.69 16.65 -30.45
N PHE A 222 13.14 15.44 -30.47
CA PHE A 222 13.46 14.34 -29.57
C PHE A 222 14.29 13.23 -30.24
N LYS A 223 14.87 13.46 -31.42
CA LYS A 223 15.75 12.48 -32.10
C LYS A 223 16.91 11.97 -31.21
N ASP A 224 17.44 12.85 -30.34
CA ASP A 224 18.57 12.56 -29.46
C ASP A 224 18.13 12.06 -28.06
N MET A 225 16.81 11.97 -27.81
CA MET A 225 16.23 11.54 -26.55
C MET A 225 16.70 10.13 -26.17
N LYS A 226 16.89 9.91 -24.86
CA LYS A 226 17.18 8.58 -24.30
C LYS A 226 15.96 8.05 -23.57
N VAL A 227 15.47 6.89 -24.03
CA VAL A 227 14.53 6.05 -23.30
C VAL A 227 15.38 5.24 -22.30
N ASN A 228 15.24 5.49 -21.01
CA ASN A 228 16.16 4.96 -19.98
C ASN A 228 15.65 3.70 -19.26
N LEU A 229 14.36 3.39 -19.38
CA LEU A 229 13.64 2.32 -18.67
C LEU A 229 13.03 1.32 -19.67
N GLY A 230 12.65 0.14 -19.19
CA GLY A 230 12.13 -0.96 -20.03
C GLY A 230 13.20 -1.63 -20.92
N PRO A 231 12.78 -2.44 -21.91
CA PRO A 231 11.39 -2.88 -22.14
C PRO A 231 10.89 -3.80 -21.00
N ALA A 232 9.59 -3.80 -20.74
CA ALA A 232 8.94 -4.67 -19.76
C ALA A 232 8.08 -5.74 -20.43
N ALA A 233 7.39 -5.38 -21.52
CA ALA A 233 6.65 -6.26 -22.40
C ALA A 233 6.47 -5.54 -23.75
N LEU A 234 7.53 -5.53 -24.56
CA LEU A 234 7.59 -4.84 -25.83
C LEU A 234 7.24 -5.80 -26.97
N ASP A 235 6.12 -5.55 -27.65
CA ASP A 235 5.66 -6.37 -28.79
C ASP A 235 6.46 -6.05 -30.07
N LEU A 236 7.26 -7.02 -30.52
CA LEU A 236 8.09 -6.92 -31.71
C LEU A 236 7.44 -7.57 -32.95
N PRO A 237 7.80 -7.09 -34.15
CA PRO A 237 7.53 -7.76 -35.43
C PRO A 237 7.81 -9.27 -35.37
N GLY A 238 6.82 -10.08 -35.77
CA GLY A 238 6.91 -11.55 -35.77
C GLY A 238 6.37 -12.23 -34.51
N GLY A 239 5.71 -11.49 -33.62
CA GLY A 239 5.05 -12.05 -32.42
C GLY A 239 6.01 -12.40 -31.28
N VAL A 240 7.17 -11.73 -31.24
CA VAL A 240 8.15 -11.86 -30.14
C VAL A 240 7.90 -10.76 -29.12
N VAL A 241 7.82 -11.10 -27.84
CA VAL A 241 7.71 -10.12 -26.75
C VAL A 241 9.07 -9.98 -26.07
N GLU A 242 9.66 -8.79 -26.08
CA GLU A 242 10.91 -8.50 -25.36
C GLU A 242 10.60 -7.97 -23.95
N ALA A 243 11.16 -8.63 -22.93
CA ALA A 243 11.00 -8.26 -21.53
C ALA A 243 12.36 -8.28 -20.82
N ALA A 244 12.79 -7.13 -20.28
CA ALA A 244 13.97 -7.06 -19.44
C ALA A 244 13.71 -7.74 -18.08
N ALA A 245 14.73 -8.43 -17.54
CA ALA A 245 14.62 -9.14 -16.26
C ALA A 245 14.33 -8.21 -15.05
N ASP A 246 14.63 -6.92 -15.19
CA ASP A 246 14.22 -5.85 -14.28
C ASP A 246 14.10 -4.54 -15.11
N PRO A 247 12.88 -4.19 -15.57
CA PRO A 247 12.68 -3.04 -16.46
C PRO A 247 12.84 -1.68 -15.77
N LEU A 248 13.09 -1.65 -14.46
CA LEU A 248 13.46 -0.44 -13.71
C LEU A 248 14.98 -0.15 -13.71
N GLN A 249 15.80 -1.03 -14.31
CA GLN A 249 17.24 -0.81 -14.48
C GLN A 249 17.55 0.21 -15.58
N TYR A 250 18.78 0.71 -15.57
CA TYR A 250 19.25 1.68 -16.57
C TYR A 250 19.54 0.99 -17.91
N ASN A 251 18.68 1.23 -18.90
CA ASN A 251 18.78 0.70 -20.26
C ASN A 251 18.63 1.82 -21.31
N PRO A 252 19.61 2.74 -21.41
CA PRO A 252 19.52 3.93 -22.26
C PRO A 252 19.61 3.57 -23.74
N ARG A 253 18.53 3.82 -24.49
CA ARG A 253 18.43 3.62 -25.94
C ARG A 253 17.71 4.78 -26.62
N CYS A 254 17.74 4.83 -27.95
CA CYS A 254 17.00 5.83 -28.71
C CYS A 254 15.49 5.58 -28.60
N LEU A 255 14.68 6.64 -28.72
CA LEU A 255 13.27 6.51 -29.07
C LEU A 255 13.17 5.89 -30.48
N LYS A 256 12.40 4.83 -30.65
CA LYS A 256 12.10 4.22 -31.95
C LYS A 256 10.62 4.38 -32.27
N ARG A 257 10.28 4.60 -33.53
CA ARG A 257 8.89 4.59 -34.03
C ARG A 257 8.78 3.82 -35.32
N ASP A 258 7.56 3.38 -35.61
CA ASP A 258 7.18 2.72 -36.84
C ASP A 258 5.75 3.13 -37.19
N LEU A 259 5.59 4.32 -37.76
CA LEU A 259 4.28 4.97 -37.88
C LEU A 259 3.32 4.14 -38.77
N GLY A 260 2.30 3.56 -38.15
CA GLY A 260 1.37 2.60 -38.73
C GLY A 260 0.02 3.20 -39.12
N ASP A 261 -0.07 3.81 -40.31
CA ASP A 261 -1.30 4.44 -40.82
C ASP A 261 -2.49 3.45 -40.85
N ALA A 262 -2.23 2.19 -41.17
CA ALA A 262 -3.25 1.14 -41.21
C ALA A 262 -3.82 0.81 -39.81
N VAL A 263 -2.99 0.87 -38.76
CA VAL A 263 -3.41 0.65 -37.37
C VAL A 263 -4.32 1.80 -36.92
N ASN A 264 -3.89 3.05 -37.14
CA ASN A 264 -4.71 4.23 -36.83
C ASN A 264 -6.05 4.21 -37.59
N ARG A 265 -6.02 4.03 -38.92
CA ARG A 265 -7.24 3.98 -39.75
C ARG A 265 -8.21 2.87 -39.39
N ARG A 266 -7.73 1.74 -38.84
CA ARG A 266 -8.58 0.63 -38.39
C ARG A 266 -9.21 0.90 -37.03
N TYR A 267 -8.44 1.39 -36.07
CA TYR A 267 -8.83 1.38 -34.66
C TYR A 267 -9.16 2.76 -34.07
N ALA A 268 -8.59 3.85 -34.60
CA ALA A 268 -8.71 5.21 -34.05
C ALA A 268 -9.22 6.26 -35.07
N ASN A 269 -9.95 5.82 -36.09
CA ASN A 269 -10.62 6.73 -37.04
C ASN A 269 -11.85 7.44 -36.43
N ALA A 270 -12.43 8.39 -37.18
CA ALA A 270 -13.62 9.13 -36.76
C ALA A 270 -14.79 8.23 -36.35
N THR A 271 -15.11 7.19 -37.13
CA THR A 271 -16.19 6.24 -36.84
C THR A 271 -15.92 5.47 -35.54
N SER A 272 -14.68 5.09 -35.24
CA SER A 272 -14.31 4.43 -33.98
C SER A 272 -14.46 5.36 -32.77
N VAL A 273 -14.03 6.63 -32.89
CA VAL A 273 -14.21 7.65 -31.84
C VAL A 273 -15.69 7.92 -31.59
N LEU A 274 -16.48 8.15 -32.65
CA LEU A 274 -17.92 8.38 -32.58
C LEU A 274 -18.65 7.19 -31.95
N ASN A 275 -18.30 5.96 -32.36
CA ASN A 275 -18.83 4.73 -31.76
C ASN A 275 -18.56 4.66 -30.26
N ASN A 276 -17.35 5.02 -29.81
CA ASN A 276 -16.99 5.02 -28.39
C ASN A 276 -17.73 6.09 -27.58
N ILE A 277 -18.23 7.16 -28.22
CA ILE A 277 -19.05 8.19 -27.56
C ILE A 277 -20.54 7.81 -27.54
N LEU A 278 -21.07 7.23 -28.62
CA LEU A 278 -22.51 7.03 -28.77
C LEU A 278 -23.04 5.64 -28.37
N LYS A 279 -22.24 4.57 -28.50
CA LYS A 279 -22.70 3.19 -28.20
C LYS A 279 -22.68 2.83 -26.70
N PRO A 280 -21.65 3.18 -25.91
CA PRO A 280 -21.58 2.80 -24.51
C PRO A 280 -22.64 3.44 -23.62
N LYS A 281 -23.36 2.62 -22.85
CA LYS A 281 -24.37 3.07 -21.87
C LYS A 281 -23.80 3.24 -20.47
N THR A 282 -22.86 2.38 -20.08
CA THR A 282 -22.15 2.44 -18.80
C THR A 282 -20.69 2.86 -18.99
N VAL A 283 -20.03 3.31 -17.92
CA VAL A 283 -18.57 3.56 -17.96
C VAL A 283 -17.78 2.27 -18.22
N TYR A 284 -18.30 1.11 -17.80
CA TYR A 284 -17.67 -0.18 -18.07
C TYR A 284 -17.65 -0.48 -19.58
N ASP A 285 -18.79 -0.38 -20.26
CA ASP A 285 -18.86 -0.53 -21.72
C ASP A 285 -17.93 0.47 -22.42
N PHE A 286 -17.87 1.71 -21.89
CA PHE A 286 -17.09 2.80 -22.47
C PHE A 286 -15.59 2.54 -22.38
N GLN A 287 -15.09 2.18 -21.19
CA GLN A 287 -13.67 1.91 -20.97
C GLN A 287 -13.23 0.59 -21.62
N MET A 288 -14.10 -0.42 -21.68
CA MET A 288 -13.79 -1.70 -22.33
C MET A 288 -13.77 -1.58 -23.86
N MET A 289 -14.67 -0.80 -24.46
CA MET A 289 -14.60 -0.46 -25.89
C MET A 289 -13.35 0.38 -26.19
N MET A 290 -13.02 1.34 -25.33
CA MET A 290 -11.88 2.24 -25.50
C MET A 290 -10.54 1.51 -25.46
N GLN A 291 -10.37 0.54 -24.55
CA GLN A 291 -9.17 -0.28 -24.40
C GLN A 291 -9.13 -1.51 -25.33
N GLY A 292 -10.24 -1.84 -25.99
CA GLY A 292 -10.41 -3.08 -26.77
C GLY A 292 -10.80 -4.26 -25.89
N VAL A 293 -11.92 -4.90 -26.21
CA VAL A 293 -12.44 -6.05 -25.45
C VAL A 293 -11.58 -7.30 -25.75
N PRO A 294 -10.96 -7.95 -24.74
CA PRO A 294 -10.13 -9.14 -24.96
C PRO A 294 -10.89 -10.24 -25.74
N GLY A 295 -10.25 -10.76 -26.78
CA GLY A 295 -10.85 -11.76 -27.69
C GLY A 295 -11.78 -11.19 -28.77
N GLY A 296 -12.13 -9.90 -28.74
CA GLY A 296 -13.02 -9.26 -29.71
C GLY A 296 -12.38 -8.91 -31.07
N GLY A 297 -11.07 -9.11 -31.25
CA GLY A 297 -10.34 -8.73 -32.47
C GLY A 297 -10.09 -7.22 -32.63
N ASP A 298 -10.42 -6.43 -31.60
CA ASP A 298 -10.33 -4.98 -31.55
C ASP A 298 -9.51 -4.54 -30.33
N ILE A 299 -8.62 -3.56 -30.53
CA ILE A 299 -7.74 -2.97 -29.51
C ILE A 299 -8.21 -1.57 -29.06
N GLY A 300 -9.36 -1.12 -29.56
CA GLY A 300 -9.98 0.16 -29.22
C GLY A 300 -9.18 1.38 -29.66
N ILE A 301 -9.72 2.57 -29.38
CA ILE A 301 -9.06 3.85 -29.70
C ILE A 301 -7.79 4.08 -28.85
N HIS A 302 -7.69 3.48 -27.65
CA HIS A 302 -6.49 3.50 -26.81
C HIS A 302 -5.35 2.68 -27.43
N GLY A 303 -5.57 1.39 -27.68
CA GLY A 303 -4.58 0.54 -28.34
C GLY A 303 -4.26 1.02 -29.75
N GLY A 304 -5.27 1.43 -30.51
CA GLY A 304 -5.09 2.01 -31.85
C GLY A 304 -4.18 3.24 -31.86
N GLY A 305 -4.29 4.11 -30.86
CA GLY A 305 -3.39 5.24 -30.70
C GLY A 305 -1.95 4.82 -30.39
N HIS A 306 -1.72 3.99 -29.36
CA HIS A 306 -0.38 3.52 -28.98
C HIS A 306 0.32 2.72 -30.09
N TYR A 307 -0.28 1.63 -30.55
CA TYR A 307 0.34 0.73 -31.54
C TYR A 307 0.48 1.36 -32.93
N SER A 308 -0.20 2.48 -33.22
CA SER A 308 0.05 3.25 -34.45
C SER A 308 1.34 4.09 -34.41
N LEU A 309 1.93 4.33 -33.23
CA LEU A 309 3.27 4.90 -33.10
C LEU A 309 4.36 3.88 -33.44
N GLY A 310 4.10 2.61 -33.13
CA GLY A 310 5.04 1.51 -33.30
C GLY A 310 6.31 1.66 -32.47
N GLY A 311 7.27 0.76 -32.71
CA GLY A 311 8.61 0.89 -32.13
C GLY A 311 8.67 0.76 -30.60
N ASP A 312 9.52 1.56 -29.97
CA ASP A 312 10.02 1.37 -28.59
C ASP A 312 10.12 2.76 -27.91
N PRO A 313 9.27 3.05 -26.90
CA PRO A 313 8.37 2.14 -26.18
C PRO A 313 6.90 2.13 -26.69
N GLY A 314 6.63 2.53 -27.94
CA GLY A 314 5.25 2.63 -28.46
C GLY A 314 4.46 1.31 -28.43
N ASN A 315 5.14 0.17 -28.59
CA ASN A 315 4.57 -1.17 -28.46
C ASN A 315 4.78 -1.80 -27.05
N ASP A 316 5.04 -1.02 -26.01
CA ASP A 316 5.23 -1.53 -24.64
C ASP A 316 4.22 -0.87 -23.68
N VAL A 317 3.22 -1.65 -23.25
CA VAL A 317 2.09 -1.18 -22.41
C VAL A 317 2.56 -0.60 -21.07
N PHE A 318 3.73 -0.98 -20.56
CA PHE A 318 4.24 -0.51 -19.27
C PHE A 318 5.06 0.78 -19.41
N THR A 319 5.80 0.92 -20.51
CA THR A 319 6.78 2.00 -20.71
C THR A 319 6.41 3.01 -21.80
N SER A 320 5.22 2.90 -22.38
CA SER A 320 4.66 3.86 -23.36
C SER A 320 4.75 5.36 -22.99
N PRO A 321 4.72 5.83 -21.72
CA PRO A 321 5.00 7.24 -21.40
C PRO A 321 6.42 7.71 -21.73
N GLY A 322 7.32 6.78 -22.07
CA GLY A 322 8.64 7.06 -22.61
C GLY A 322 8.61 7.63 -24.04
N ASP A 323 7.49 7.54 -24.76
CA ASP A 323 7.23 8.34 -25.94
C ASP A 323 6.54 9.66 -25.55
N PRO A 324 7.10 10.85 -25.89
CA PRO A 324 6.46 12.15 -25.61
C PRO A 324 5.01 12.30 -26.16
N ALA A 325 4.62 11.52 -27.17
CA ALA A 325 3.27 11.54 -27.74
C ALA A 325 2.22 10.91 -26.81
N PHE A 326 2.62 10.09 -25.83
CA PHE A 326 1.74 9.50 -24.82
C PHE A 326 0.80 10.54 -24.18
N TYR A 327 1.34 11.71 -23.81
CA TYR A 327 0.58 12.75 -23.11
C TYR A 327 -0.46 13.43 -24.01
N LEU A 328 -0.19 13.53 -25.32
CA LEU A 328 -1.17 14.04 -26.29
C LEU A 328 -2.24 12.98 -26.61
N HIS A 329 -1.84 11.70 -26.70
CA HIS A 329 -2.77 10.58 -26.83
C HIS A 329 -3.71 10.51 -25.62
N HIS A 330 -3.18 10.46 -24.39
CA HIS A 330 -4.01 10.40 -23.19
C HIS A 330 -4.84 11.66 -22.94
N SER A 331 -4.44 12.83 -23.46
CA SER A 331 -5.29 14.02 -23.47
C SER A 331 -6.47 13.92 -24.45
N MET A 332 -6.34 13.14 -25.53
CA MET A 332 -7.45 12.82 -26.43
C MET A 332 -8.36 11.73 -25.84
N ILE A 333 -7.81 10.73 -25.15
CA ILE A 333 -8.57 9.77 -24.33
C ILE A 333 -9.43 10.52 -23.31
N ASP A 334 -8.82 11.44 -22.57
CA ASP A 334 -9.48 12.32 -21.60
C ASP A 334 -10.58 13.19 -22.24
N ARG A 335 -10.32 13.77 -23.44
CA ARG A 335 -11.32 14.52 -24.21
C ARG A 335 -12.52 13.65 -24.61
N VAL A 336 -12.30 12.44 -25.15
CA VAL A 336 -13.38 11.54 -25.58
C VAL A 336 -14.22 11.10 -24.38
N TRP A 337 -13.59 10.83 -23.24
CA TRP A 337 -14.30 10.56 -21.99
C TRP A 337 -15.07 11.78 -21.47
N TRP A 338 -14.47 12.97 -21.46
CA TRP A 338 -15.14 14.20 -21.07
C TRP A 338 -16.38 14.50 -21.94
N ILE A 339 -16.30 14.34 -23.27
CA ILE A 339 -17.48 14.46 -24.16
C ILE A 339 -18.56 13.45 -23.72
N TRP A 340 -18.22 12.17 -23.56
CA TRP A 340 -19.17 11.16 -23.11
C TRP A 340 -19.82 11.52 -21.77
N GLN A 341 -19.05 12.01 -20.79
CA GLN A 341 -19.57 12.44 -19.49
C GLN A 341 -20.54 13.62 -19.62
N MET A 342 -20.16 14.66 -20.36
CA MET A 342 -20.95 15.90 -20.47
C MET A 342 -22.19 15.76 -21.35
N LEU A 343 -22.34 14.69 -22.14
CA LEU A 343 -23.61 14.38 -22.82
C LEU A 343 -24.71 13.90 -21.86
N SER A 344 -24.38 13.40 -20.66
CA SER A 344 -25.37 13.10 -19.59
C SER A 344 -24.74 13.20 -18.19
N PRO A 345 -24.40 14.41 -17.71
CA PRO A 345 -23.50 14.59 -16.57
C PRO A 345 -24.09 14.06 -15.25
N LYS A 346 -25.42 14.13 -15.06
CA LYS A 346 -26.08 13.60 -13.84
C LYS A 346 -25.86 12.10 -13.66
N GLU A 347 -25.83 11.35 -14.75
CA GLU A 347 -25.65 9.90 -14.75
C GLU A 347 -24.17 9.51 -14.82
N ARG A 348 -23.40 10.20 -15.68
CA ARG A 348 -22.04 9.80 -16.08
C ARG A 348 -20.91 10.46 -15.27
N GLN A 349 -21.24 11.42 -14.40
CA GLN A 349 -20.31 12.02 -13.44
C GLN A 349 -20.64 11.61 -11.99
N PHE A 350 -21.92 11.46 -11.64
CA PHE A 350 -22.39 11.25 -10.25
C PHE A 350 -23.39 10.09 -10.07
N GLY A 351 -23.81 9.43 -11.15
CA GLY A 351 -24.74 8.31 -11.09
C GLY A 351 -24.02 6.99 -10.81
N THR A 352 -24.80 5.93 -10.60
CA THR A 352 -24.31 4.57 -10.35
C THR A 352 -23.60 3.93 -11.56
N THR A 353 -23.59 4.60 -12.71
CA THR A 353 -22.91 4.15 -13.95
C THR A 353 -21.66 4.98 -14.27
N ALA A 354 -21.27 5.92 -13.39
CA ALA A 354 -20.11 6.80 -13.57
C ALA A 354 -18.76 6.13 -13.22
N LEU A 355 -18.78 5.08 -12.39
CA LEU A 355 -17.60 4.31 -11.96
C LEU A 355 -17.95 2.82 -11.90
N GLN A 356 -17.13 1.95 -12.50
CA GLN A 356 -17.36 0.49 -12.53
C GLN A 356 -16.10 -0.28 -12.95
N GLY A 357 -15.90 -1.47 -12.40
CA GLY A 357 -14.71 -2.32 -12.58
C GLY A 357 -13.95 -2.48 -11.27
N THR A 358 -12.90 -3.32 -11.25
CA THR A 358 -12.11 -3.60 -10.03
C THR A 358 -10.73 -2.97 -10.08
N ASN A 359 -9.96 -3.14 -9.01
CA ASN A 359 -8.65 -2.52 -8.77
C ASN A 359 -7.44 -3.27 -9.35
N THR A 360 -7.67 -4.28 -10.17
CA THR A 360 -6.64 -5.15 -10.78
C THR A 360 -6.96 -5.44 -12.25
N PHE A 361 -5.94 -5.48 -13.10
CA PHE A 361 -6.06 -5.74 -14.55
C PHE A 361 -6.97 -6.93 -14.87
N LEU A 362 -8.10 -6.68 -15.57
CA LEU A 362 -9.12 -7.69 -15.91
C LEU A 362 -9.66 -8.49 -14.71
N ASN A 363 -9.60 -7.92 -13.49
CA ASN A 363 -9.88 -8.59 -12.23
C ASN A 363 -8.96 -9.80 -11.93
N ILE A 364 -7.67 -9.73 -12.31
CA ILE A 364 -6.69 -10.80 -12.12
C ILE A 364 -5.47 -10.29 -11.31
N PRO A 365 -5.21 -10.82 -10.09
CA PRO A 365 -6.12 -11.64 -9.28
C PRO A 365 -7.37 -10.84 -8.89
N PRO A 366 -8.48 -11.49 -8.49
CA PRO A 366 -9.69 -10.77 -8.08
C PRO A 366 -9.43 -9.75 -6.96
N SER A 367 -10.01 -8.57 -7.09
CA SER A 367 -9.96 -7.48 -6.11
C SER A 367 -11.31 -6.78 -5.99
N ASP A 368 -11.44 -5.91 -5.00
CA ASP A 368 -12.65 -5.16 -4.71
C ASP A 368 -13.04 -4.23 -5.88
N ASP A 369 -14.34 -3.96 -6.02
CA ASP A 369 -14.87 -2.98 -6.96
C ASP A 369 -14.33 -1.57 -6.65
N THR A 370 -13.93 -0.82 -7.68
CA THR A 370 -13.41 0.54 -7.53
C THR A 370 -14.51 1.50 -7.07
N THR A 371 -14.28 2.19 -5.95
CA THR A 371 -15.22 3.17 -5.38
C THR A 371 -14.71 4.61 -5.51
N PHE A 372 -15.57 5.59 -5.20
CA PHE A 372 -15.17 7.00 -5.10
C PHE A 372 -14.24 7.30 -3.91
N ASP A 373 -14.14 6.38 -2.94
CA ASP A 373 -13.28 6.49 -1.76
C ASP A 373 -11.88 5.85 -1.98
N ASP A 374 -11.63 5.25 -3.15
CA ASP A 374 -10.39 4.54 -3.48
C ASP A 374 -9.19 5.50 -3.59
N TYR A 375 -8.15 5.26 -2.77
CA TYR A 375 -6.97 6.12 -2.76
C TYR A 375 -5.96 5.76 -3.86
N VAL A 376 -5.94 6.58 -4.91
CA VAL A 376 -4.96 6.50 -5.99
C VAL A 376 -3.69 7.29 -5.65
N HIS A 377 -2.52 6.66 -5.79
CA HIS A 377 -1.22 7.26 -5.50
C HIS A 377 -0.33 7.34 -6.75
N PHE A 378 0.46 8.41 -6.92
CA PHE A 378 1.29 8.63 -8.13
C PHE A 378 2.81 8.60 -7.85
N GLY A 379 3.21 8.05 -6.71
CA GLY A 379 4.61 7.72 -6.37
C GLY A 379 5.52 8.94 -6.22
N TRP A 380 6.41 9.14 -7.19
CA TRP A 380 7.38 10.25 -7.23
C TRP A 380 7.10 11.28 -8.34
N ALA A 381 6.04 11.07 -9.14
CA ALA A 381 5.48 12.11 -9.99
C ALA A 381 4.87 13.22 -9.11
N ASP A 382 4.04 12.82 -8.14
CA ASP A 382 3.27 13.66 -7.22
C ASP A 382 4.02 14.05 -5.93
N LYS A 383 5.22 14.64 -6.07
CA LYS A 383 5.95 15.21 -4.92
C LYS A 383 6.50 16.60 -5.21
N ILE A 384 5.63 17.60 -4.99
CA ILE A 384 6.01 18.78 -4.21
C ILE A 384 6.28 18.26 -2.77
N ALA A 385 7.45 18.57 -2.22
CA ALA A 385 8.03 18.04 -0.99
C ALA A 385 7.08 17.31 0.00
N TYR A 386 7.11 15.96 0.01
CA TYR A 386 6.45 15.16 1.04
C TYR A 386 7.20 15.30 2.38
N CYS A 387 6.93 16.40 3.07
CA CYS A 387 7.27 16.59 4.47
C CYS A 387 6.13 15.97 5.30
N GLY A 388 6.20 14.66 5.53
CA GLY A 388 5.19 13.93 6.31
C GLY A 388 5.19 14.30 7.80
N LEU A 389 5.37 13.33 8.69
CA LEU A 389 5.46 13.56 10.15
C LEU A 389 6.44 14.69 10.53
N ILE A 390 7.58 14.76 9.85
CA ILE A 390 8.61 15.79 10.05
C ILE A 390 8.11 17.19 9.66
N GLY A 391 7.25 17.31 8.64
CA GLY A 391 6.68 18.58 8.22
C GLY A 391 5.71 19.15 9.25
N GLN A 392 4.80 18.32 9.76
CA GLN A 392 3.83 18.72 10.79
C GLN A 392 4.52 19.11 12.10
N VAL A 393 5.55 18.37 12.53
CA VAL A 393 6.38 18.73 13.69
C VAL A 393 7.16 20.02 13.44
N ALA A 394 7.83 20.18 12.28
CA ALA A 394 8.57 21.39 11.96
C ALA A 394 7.68 22.64 11.87
N LEU A 395 6.45 22.48 11.40
CA LEU A 395 5.44 23.54 11.33
C LEU A 395 4.96 23.94 12.73
N GLY A 396 4.76 22.97 13.63
CA GLY A 396 4.57 23.21 15.06
C GLY A 396 5.72 24.01 15.67
N ILE A 397 6.98 23.59 15.44
CA ILE A 397 8.16 24.32 15.93
C ILE A 397 8.23 25.74 15.36
N ALA A 398 7.87 25.92 14.09
CA ALA A 398 7.88 27.24 13.45
C ALA A 398 6.83 28.19 14.06
N TRP A 399 5.62 27.71 14.34
CA TRP A 399 4.50 28.54 14.80
C TRP A 399 4.45 28.76 16.32
N GLY A 400 4.83 27.77 17.12
CA GLY A 400 4.77 27.84 18.58
C GLY A 400 6.00 28.46 19.24
N THR A 401 5.99 28.42 20.56
CA THR A 401 7.09 28.88 21.43
C THR A 401 8.14 27.78 21.59
N PRO A 402 9.44 27.97 21.24
CA PRO A 402 10.16 29.25 21.10
C PRO A 402 10.56 29.59 19.66
N GLY A 403 9.81 29.12 18.65
CA GLY A 403 9.97 29.50 17.26
C GLY A 403 9.49 30.94 16.99
N ALA A 404 8.65 31.11 15.97
CA ALA A 404 8.19 32.44 15.58
C ALA A 404 7.11 33.04 16.52
N LYS A 405 6.57 32.24 17.47
CA LYS A 405 5.54 32.65 18.44
C LYS A 405 4.32 33.32 17.78
N TRP A 406 3.83 32.74 16.69
CA TRP A 406 2.66 33.24 15.97
C TRP A 406 1.33 32.83 16.63
N LEU A 407 1.35 31.81 17.49
CA LEU A 407 0.22 31.38 18.30
C LEU A 407 0.35 31.92 19.72
N SER A 408 -0.79 32.29 20.33
CA SER A 408 -0.82 32.59 21.77
C SER A 408 -0.87 31.28 22.57
N ARG A 409 -0.50 31.34 23.87
CA ARG A 409 -0.44 30.14 24.73
C ARG A 409 -1.78 29.43 24.86
N GLU A 410 -2.87 30.18 24.84
CA GLU A 410 -4.24 29.67 24.91
C GLU A 410 -4.60 28.86 23.65
N VAL A 411 -4.03 29.22 22.50
CA VAL A 411 -4.18 28.48 21.24
C VAL A 411 -3.23 27.28 21.20
N GLU A 412 -2.00 27.41 21.71
CA GLU A 412 -1.08 26.28 21.91
C GLU A 412 -1.75 25.19 22.79
N ASP A 413 -2.35 25.58 23.92
CA ASP A 413 -3.09 24.69 24.83
C ASP A 413 -4.30 24.03 24.15
N ALA A 414 -5.10 24.79 23.38
CA ALA A 414 -6.24 24.23 22.64
C ALA A 414 -5.81 23.19 21.59
N VAL A 415 -4.72 23.45 20.87
CA VAL A 415 -4.12 22.51 19.90
C VAL A 415 -3.55 21.29 20.62
N MET A 416 -2.95 21.44 21.81
CA MET A 416 -2.52 20.30 22.64
C MET A 416 -3.69 19.39 23.05
N GLN A 417 -4.84 19.96 23.45
CA GLN A 417 -6.02 19.16 23.81
C GLN A 417 -6.61 18.40 22.61
N LEU A 418 -6.72 19.05 21.45
CA LEU A 418 -7.16 18.39 20.21
C LEU A 418 -6.15 17.32 19.75
N GLY A 419 -4.85 17.59 19.89
CA GLY A 419 -3.79 16.62 19.65
C GLY A 419 -3.87 15.40 20.57
N TYR A 420 -4.22 15.58 21.85
CA TYR A 420 -4.39 14.48 22.80
C TYR A 420 -5.60 13.58 22.45
N LEU A 421 -6.69 14.17 21.95
CA LEU A 421 -7.80 13.40 21.38
C LEU A 421 -7.35 12.60 20.13
N GLY A 422 -6.53 13.20 19.27
CA GLY A 422 -5.89 12.51 18.16
C GLY A 422 -5.06 11.31 18.60
N LEU A 423 -4.21 11.50 19.61
CA LEU A 423 -3.39 10.42 20.19
C LEU A 423 -4.25 9.25 20.72
N ILE A 424 -5.36 9.54 21.42
CA ILE A 424 -6.29 8.50 21.88
C ILE A 424 -6.82 7.66 20.70
N LEU A 425 -7.21 8.33 19.60
CA LEU A 425 -7.78 7.65 18.42
C LEU A 425 -6.73 6.94 17.56
N ILE A 426 -5.47 7.37 17.55
CA ILE A 426 -4.34 6.68 16.92
C ILE A 426 -3.99 5.41 17.72
N VAL A 427 -3.96 5.50 19.05
CA VAL A 427 -3.69 4.36 19.92
C VAL A 427 -4.84 3.33 19.87
N TYR A 428 -6.08 3.80 19.70
CA TYR A 428 -7.24 2.95 19.42
C TYR A 428 -7.16 2.23 18.06
N GLU A 429 -6.74 2.93 16.99
CA GLU A 429 -6.44 2.35 15.66
C GLU A 429 -5.40 1.21 15.77
N GLY A 430 -4.30 1.45 16.48
CA GLY A 430 -3.27 0.43 16.75
C GLY A 430 -3.80 -0.78 17.54
N GLY A 431 -4.75 -0.55 18.46
CA GLY A 431 -5.50 -1.60 19.12
C GLY A 431 -6.33 -2.44 18.14
N LEU A 432 -7.15 -1.79 17.30
CA LEU A 432 -7.99 -2.45 16.29
C LEU A 432 -7.16 -3.29 15.29
N ALA A 433 -5.95 -2.83 14.94
CA ALA A 433 -5.02 -3.54 14.06
C ALA A 433 -4.29 -4.75 14.71
N THR A 434 -4.52 -5.03 16.00
CA THR A 434 -3.79 -6.08 16.74
C THR A 434 -4.33 -7.49 16.45
N SER A 435 -3.60 -8.28 15.66
CA SER A 435 -4.00 -9.66 15.33
C SER A 435 -3.59 -10.69 16.40
N PHE A 436 -4.56 -11.07 17.26
CA PHE A 436 -4.35 -12.01 18.38
C PHE A 436 -3.83 -13.39 17.97
N LYS A 437 -4.23 -13.89 16.80
CA LYS A 437 -3.75 -15.15 16.22
C LYS A 437 -2.22 -15.15 16.02
N SER A 438 -1.68 -14.03 15.54
CA SER A 438 -0.25 -13.80 15.28
C SER A 438 0.53 -13.65 16.58
N LEU A 439 0.00 -12.86 17.53
CA LEU A 439 0.57 -12.65 18.86
C LEU A 439 0.72 -13.98 19.62
N LYS A 440 -0.34 -14.80 19.64
CA LYS A 440 -0.34 -16.12 20.31
C LYS A 440 0.70 -17.09 19.73
N ALA A 441 0.92 -17.06 18.41
CA ALA A 441 1.82 -18.00 17.73
C ALA A 441 3.32 -17.79 18.06
N ASN A 442 3.73 -16.57 18.40
CA ASN A 442 5.14 -16.25 18.70
C ASN A 442 5.37 -15.60 20.09
N PHE A 443 4.34 -15.59 20.95
CA PHE A 443 4.29 -14.84 22.22
C PHE A 443 5.58 -14.89 23.06
N GLY A 444 6.13 -16.07 23.33
CA GLY A 444 7.33 -16.22 24.15
C GLY A 444 8.59 -15.57 23.56
N LEU A 445 8.75 -15.59 22.24
CA LEU A 445 9.87 -14.95 21.54
C LEU A 445 9.70 -13.43 21.53
N SER A 446 8.51 -12.94 21.14
CA SER A 446 8.19 -11.51 21.10
C SER A 446 8.29 -10.88 22.50
N SER A 447 7.88 -11.61 23.54
CA SER A 447 8.02 -11.20 24.95
C SER A 447 9.49 -11.02 25.35
N GLY A 448 10.37 -11.91 24.90
CA GLY A 448 11.81 -11.79 25.14
C GLY A 448 12.39 -10.53 24.50
N VAL A 449 12.07 -10.31 23.21
CA VAL A 449 12.49 -9.13 22.42
C VAL A 449 12.04 -7.84 23.11
N ALA A 450 10.75 -7.73 23.46
CA ALA A 450 10.21 -6.56 24.17
C ALA A 450 10.84 -6.35 25.55
N ALA A 451 10.98 -7.41 26.36
CA ALA A 451 11.61 -7.32 27.68
C ALA A 451 13.06 -6.80 27.60
N THR A 452 13.87 -7.29 26.65
CA THR A 452 15.20 -6.72 26.38
C THR A 452 15.14 -5.29 25.85
N GLY A 453 14.12 -4.98 25.04
CA GLY A 453 13.85 -3.65 24.52
C GLY A 453 13.54 -2.61 25.59
N ILE A 454 13.10 -3.01 26.77
CA ILE A 454 12.74 -2.11 27.87
C ILE A 454 13.80 -2.10 28.96
N ILE A 455 14.24 -3.27 29.41
CA ILE A 455 15.18 -3.41 30.54
C ILE A 455 16.56 -2.85 30.19
N LEU A 456 17.05 -3.06 28.95
CA LEU A 456 18.40 -2.63 28.57
C LEU A 456 18.54 -1.10 28.43
N PRO A 457 17.65 -0.35 27.76
CA PRO A 457 17.72 1.12 27.74
C PRO A 457 17.62 1.73 29.14
N ILE A 458 16.70 1.25 29.99
CA ILE A 458 16.54 1.76 31.36
C ILE A 458 17.79 1.46 32.20
N GLY A 459 18.25 0.21 32.21
CA GLY A 459 19.45 -0.20 32.97
C GLY A 459 20.73 0.52 32.51
N LEU A 460 20.89 0.71 31.20
CA LEU A 460 21.99 1.49 30.63
C LEU A 460 21.91 2.96 31.04
N THR A 461 20.71 3.56 31.08
CA THR A 461 20.55 4.95 31.54
C THR A 461 20.93 5.12 33.01
N PHE A 462 20.60 4.16 33.88
CA PHE A 462 21.09 4.14 35.26
C PHE A 462 22.62 4.06 35.37
N ALA A 463 23.28 3.26 34.51
CA ALA A 463 24.74 3.21 34.45
C ALA A 463 25.35 4.56 33.97
N LEU A 464 24.65 5.26 33.07
CA LEU A 464 25.07 6.54 32.50
C LEU A 464 24.72 7.77 33.37
N LYS A 465 24.18 7.60 34.58
CA LYS A 465 23.79 8.71 35.48
C LYS A 465 24.87 9.79 35.66
N SER A 466 26.15 9.38 35.72
CA SER A 466 27.29 10.29 35.89
C SER A 466 27.65 11.07 34.62
N MET A 467 27.30 10.56 33.44
CA MET A 467 27.49 11.25 32.15
C MET A 467 26.36 12.27 31.92
N LEU A 468 25.15 11.92 32.34
CA LEU A 468 23.95 12.74 32.23
C LEU A 468 23.79 13.77 33.37
N ASN A 469 24.62 13.69 34.41
CA ASN A 469 24.49 14.44 35.67
C ASN A 469 23.09 14.31 36.30
N ALA A 470 22.53 13.10 36.25
CA ALA A 470 21.13 12.82 36.53
C ALA A 470 20.92 12.10 37.88
N SER A 471 19.84 12.44 38.57
CA SER A 471 19.34 11.69 39.74
C SER A 471 18.83 10.29 39.33
N PRO A 472 18.63 9.34 40.27
CA PRO A 472 18.06 8.03 39.95
C PRO A 472 16.67 8.11 39.30
N LEU A 473 15.82 9.04 39.74
CA LEU A 473 14.50 9.28 39.16
C LEU A 473 14.62 9.85 37.74
N GLN A 474 15.53 10.79 37.53
CA GLN A 474 15.82 11.38 36.23
C GLN A 474 16.35 10.34 35.23
N ALA A 475 17.26 9.47 35.66
CA ALA A 475 17.76 8.36 34.87
C ALA A 475 16.66 7.35 34.51
N PHE A 476 15.74 7.06 35.43
CA PHE A 476 14.56 6.25 35.15
C PHE A 476 13.68 6.88 34.06
N SER A 477 13.27 8.14 34.22
CA SER A 477 12.41 8.84 33.26
C SER A 477 13.08 9.02 31.89
N ALA A 478 14.39 9.30 31.84
CA ALA A 478 15.15 9.39 30.60
C ALA A 478 15.28 8.03 29.89
N GLY A 479 15.45 6.94 30.64
CA GLY A 479 15.47 5.59 30.09
C GLY A 479 14.10 5.10 29.61
N ALA A 480 13.03 5.46 30.32
CA ALA A 480 11.65 5.17 29.95
C ALA A 480 11.23 5.90 28.66
N ALA A 481 11.62 7.16 28.50
CA ALA A 481 11.40 7.90 27.25
C ALA A 481 12.08 7.23 26.03
N LEU A 482 13.19 6.52 26.26
CA LEU A 482 13.97 5.84 25.25
C LEU A 482 13.73 4.33 25.17
N CYS A 483 12.69 3.81 25.82
CA CYS A 483 12.30 2.39 25.70
C CYS A 483 11.14 2.12 24.71
N SER A 484 10.18 3.04 24.52
CA SER A 484 9.09 2.87 23.54
C SER A 484 9.63 2.85 22.10
N THR A 485 9.05 2.00 21.24
CA THR A 485 9.50 1.73 19.88
C THR A 485 8.44 2.20 18.89
N SER A 486 8.79 2.95 17.83
CA SER A 486 7.80 3.41 16.85
C SER A 486 7.26 2.25 16.01
N LEU A 487 6.04 1.82 16.33
CA LEU A 487 5.27 0.87 15.55
C LEU A 487 5.03 1.39 14.12
N GLY A 488 4.60 2.64 13.95
CA GLY A 488 4.27 3.24 12.65
C GLY A 488 5.42 3.22 11.65
N THR A 489 6.59 3.74 12.02
CA THR A 489 7.77 3.73 11.13
C THR A 489 8.24 2.31 10.81
N THR A 490 8.21 1.40 11.80
CA THR A 490 8.53 -0.02 11.64
C THR A 490 7.61 -0.68 10.61
N PHE A 491 6.30 -0.45 10.67
CA PHE A 491 5.34 -0.97 9.69
C PHE A 491 5.57 -0.39 8.28
N THR A 492 5.84 0.90 8.13
CA THR A 492 6.15 1.49 6.81
C THR A 492 7.35 0.80 6.17
N ILE A 493 8.42 0.54 6.93
CA ILE A 493 9.63 -0.12 6.40
C ILE A 493 9.35 -1.59 6.08
N LEU A 494 8.69 -2.34 6.97
CA LEU A 494 8.40 -3.77 6.76
C LEU A 494 7.41 -3.99 5.60
N GLY A 495 6.41 -3.12 5.46
CA GLY A 495 5.43 -3.15 4.38
C GLY A 495 6.07 -2.85 3.01
N THR A 496 6.82 -1.75 2.90
CA THR A 496 7.58 -1.42 1.67
C THR A 496 8.65 -2.46 1.33
N SER A 497 9.13 -3.21 2.32
CA SER A 497 10.07 -4.33 2.16
C SER A 497 9.42 -5.66 1.78
N GLY A 498 8.09 -5.79 1.90
CA GLY A 498 7.39 -7.08 1.77
C GLY A 498 7.68 -8.09 2.88
N LEU A 499 8.19 -7.64 4.03
CA LEU A 499 8.57 -8.48 5.17
C LEU A 499 7.50 -8.54 6.28
N SER A 500 6.45 -7.73 6.20
CA SER A 500 5.40 -7.63 7.24
C SER A 500 4.68 -8.96 7.53
N SER A 501 4.46 -9.79 6.51
CA SER A 501 3.80 -11.10 6.62
C SER A 501 4.73 -12.26 7.02
N THR A 502 6.05 -12.02 7.05
CA THR A 502 7.04 -13.06 7.42
C THR A 502 7.02 -13.32 8.92
N ARG A 503 7.62 -14.44 9.36
CA ARG A 503 7.79 -14.72 10.79
C ARG A 503 8.62 -13.63 11.48
N LEU A 504 9.61 -13.07 10.79
CA LEU A 504 10.38 -11.92 11.24
C LEU A 504 9.48 -10.69 11.50
N GLY A 505 8.61 -10.37 10.55
CA GLY A 505 7.62 -9.30 10.64
C GLY A 505 6.68 -9.48 11.83
N VAL A 506 6.06 -10.66 11.95
CA VAL A 506 5.13 -10.97 13.05
C VAL A 506 5.77 -10.86 14.43
N VAL A 507 7.01 -11.31 14.60
CA VAL A 507 7.73 -11.21 15.89
C VAL A 507 8.03 -9.75 16.22
N LEU A 508 8.51 -8.98 15.23
CA LEU A 508 8.85 -7.57 15.38
C LEU A 508 7.63 -6.69 15.68
N THR A 509 6.52 -6.89 14.97
CA THR A 509 5.27 -6.15 15.21
C THR A 509 4.67 -6.50 16.57
N SER A 510 4.66 -7.78 16.95
CA SER A 510 4.23 -8.21 18.29
C SER A 510 5.08 -7.61 19.40
N ALA A 511 6.41 -7.54 19.22
CA ALA A 511 7.31 -6.95 20.20
C ALA A 511 7.14 -5.43 20.32
N ALA A 512 6.97 -4.72 19.20
CA ALA A 512 6.70 -3.28 19.18
C ALA A 512 5.36 -2.95 19.88
N MET A 513 4.30 -3.72 19.63
CA MET A 513 3.02 -3.59 20.33
C MET A 513 3.15 -3.76 21.85
N MET A 514 4.00 -4.69 22.31
CA MET A 514 4.27 -4.89 23.74
C MET A 514 5.12 -3.77 24.35
N ASP A 515 6.11 -3.25 23.61
CA ASP A 515 6.89 -2.06 24.00
C ASP A 515 5.99 -0.84 24.19
N ASP A 516 5.00 -0.62 23.31
CA ASP A 516 4.07 0.50 23.40
C ASP A 516 3.09 0.33 24.57
N VAL A 517 2.51 -0.86 24.78
CA VAL A 517 1.68 -1.15 25.97
C VAL A 517 2.43 -0.80 27.27
N ILE A 518 3.70 -1.19 27.39
CA ILE A 518 4.50 -0.89 28.58
C ILE A 518 4.89 0.60 28.61
N GLY A 519 5.19 1.21 27.46
CA GLY A 519 5.42 2.66 27.34
C GLY A 519 4.24 3.49 27.86
N LEU A 520 3.01 3.09 27.53
CA LEU A 520 1.79 3.75 28.03
C LEU A 520 1.58 3.59 29.54
N ILE A 521 2.09 2.50 30.15
CA ILE A 521 2.16 2.36 31.62
C ILE A 521 3.22 3.30 32.19
N MET A 522 4.39 3.40 31.55
CA MET A 522 5.48 4.28 32.00
C MET A 522 5.09 5.77 31.95
N VAL A 523 4.27 6.19 30.98
CA VAL A 523 3.65 7.54 30.98
C VAL A 523 2.94 7.81 32.31
N GLN A 524 2.10 6.89 32.80
CA GLN A 524 1.37 7.09 34.06
C GLN A 524 2.29 7.04 35.28
N VAL A 525 3.26 6.13 35.30
CA VAL A 525 4.24 6.02 36.40
C VAL A 525 5.06 7.31 36.51
N VAL A 526 5.55 7.85 35.39
CA VAL A 526 6.29 9.13 35.35
C VAL A 526 5.37 10.30 35.72
N SER A 527 4.10 10.30 35.32
CA SER A 527 3.12 11.33 35.72
C SER A 527 2.96 11.45 37.24
N ASN A 528 2.93 10.30 37.92
CA ASN A 528 2.66 10.21 39.36
C ASN A 528 3.90 10.45 40.23
N LEU A 529 5.10 10.28 39.68
CA LEU A 529 6.38 10.44 40.40
C LEU A 529 6.81 11.91 40.59
N GLY A 530 6.12 12.87 39.98
CA GLY A 530 6.42 14.31 40.08
C GLY A 530 5.82 15.02 41.30
N GLY A 531 5.72 14.34 42.44
CA GLY A 531 5.18 14.89 43.70
C GLY A 531 6.15 14.74 44.87
N ASP A 532 5.94 15.48 45.95
CA ASP A 532 6.92 15.70 47.03
C ASP A 532 7.26 14.47 47.91
N ALA A 533 6.74 13.27 47.62
CA ALA A 533 7.02 12.07 48.40
C ALA A 533 7.11 10.79 47.54
N PHE A 534 8.20 10.05 47.71
CA PHE A 534 8.46 8.76 47.05
C PHE A 534 7.73 7.61 47.78
N ASP A 535 6.40 7.60 47.73
CA ASP A 535 5.59 6.50 48.27
C ASP A 535 5.51 5.36 47.25
N ALA A 536 5.86 4.14 47.67
CA ALA A 536 5.80 2.93 46.85
C ALA A 536 4.39 2.69 46.26
N VAL A 537 3.32 3.13 46.93
CA VAL A 537 1.95 3.03 46.43
C VAL A 537 1.75 3.81 45.13
N THR A 538 2.45 4.94 44.92
CA THR A 538 2.30 5.79 43.72
C THR A 538 2.80 5.13 42.43
N VAL A 539 3.77 4.20 42.55
CA VAL A 539 4.33 3.42 41.44
C VAL A 539 3.62 2.07 41.30
N VAL A 540 3.39 1.37 42.42
CA VAL A 540 2.81 0.03 42.41
C VAL A 540 1.34 0.05 41.97
N ARG A 541 0.54 1.04 42.40
CA ARG A 541 -0.89 1.12 42.05
C ARG A 541 -1.12 1.26 40.54
N PRO A 542 -0.52 2.22 39.79
CA PRO A 542 -0.73 2.32 38.35
C PRO A 542 -0.30 1.05 37.60
N VAL A 543 0.82 0.43 37.98
CA VAL A 543 1.30 -0.80 37.32
C VAL A 543 0.31 -1.94 37.56
N LEU A 544 -0.10 -2.20 38.79
CA LEU A 544 -1.06 -3.27 39.11
C LEU A 544 -2.43 -3.05 38.46
N VAL A 545 -2.95 -1.81 38.47
CA VAL A 545 -4.23 -1.47 37.82
C VAL A 545 -4.13 -1.62 36.31
N SER A 546 -3.01 -1.24 35.70
CA SER A 546 -2.76 -1.41 34.26
C SER A 546 -2.71 -2.88 33.86
N LEU A 547 -1.99 -3.71 34.63
CA LEU A 547 -1.94 -5.16 34.42
C LEU A 547 -3.32 -5.80 34.61
N ALA A 548 -4.07 -5.37 35.64
CA ALA A 548 -5.44 -5.81 35.84
C ALA A 548 -6.34 -5.46 34.65
N PHE A 549 -6.29 -4.24 34.11
CA PHE A 549 -7.02 -3.88 32.89
C PHE A 549 -6.61 -4.75 31.70
N ALA A 550 -5.31 -4.93 31.47
CA ALA A 550 -4.77 -5.73 30.37
C ALA A 550 -5.13 -7.23 30.45
N THR A 551 -5.42 -7.77 31.63
CA THR A 551 -5.85 -9.17 31.80
C THR A 551 -7.36 -9.35 31.95
N VAL A 552 -8.01 -8.50 32.75
CA VAL A 552 -9.43 -8.66 33.12
C VAL A 552 -10.34 -8.26 31.96
N ILE A 553 -10.06 -7.17 31.23
CA ILE A 553 -10.94 -6.72 30.15
C ILE A 553 -11.02 -7.75 29.00
N PRO A 554 -9.92 -8.38 28.52
CA PRO A 554 -10.01 -9.45 27.54
C PRO A 554 -10.68 -10.73 28.07
N ILE A 555 -10.52 -11.06 29.36
CA ILE A 555 -11.25 -12.17 30.02
C ILE A 555 -12.77 -11.88 30.02
N LEU A 556 -13.19 -10.68 30.43
CA LEU A 556 -14.60 -10.27 30.41
C LEU A 556 -15.16 -10.24 28.97
N CYS A 557 -14.37 -9.79 27.99
CA CYS A 557 -14.75 -9.85 26.58
C CYS A 557 -15.06 -11.30 26.15
N LYS A 558 -14.14 -12.23 26.43
CA LYS A 558 -14.31 -13.65 26.09
C LYS A 558 -15.47 -14.34 26.79
N PHE A 559 -15.68 -14.10 28.08
CA PHE A 559 -16.69 -14.81 28.88
C PHE A 559 -18.06 -14.12 28.96
N ILE A 560 -18.17 -12.84 28.56
CA ILE A 560 -19.42 -12.08 28.59
C ILE A 560 -19.78 -11.58 27.18
N VAL A 561 -18.93 -10.77 26.55
CA VAL A 561 -19.27 -10.10 25.28
C VAL A 561 -19.46 -11.10 24.14
N VAL A 562 -18.54 -12.05 23.96
CA VAL A 562 -18.63 -13.10 22.92
C VAL A 562 -19.92 -13.94 23.07
N PRO A 563 -20.23 -14.58 24.22
CA PRO A 563 -21.45 -15.38 24.34
C PRO A 563 -22.75 -14.56 24.35
N VAL A 564 -22.74 -13.31 24.82
CA VAL A 564 -23.92 -12.41 24.71
C VAL A 564 -24.16 -12.04 23.25
N THR A 565 -23.12 -11.68 22.50
CA THR A 565 -23.26 -11.31 21.07
C THR A 565 -23.62 -12.52 20.22
N SER A 566 -23.05 -13.70 20.48
CA SER A 566 -23.43 -14.94 19.81
C SER A 566 -24.91 -15.29 20.05
N LYS A 567 -25.41 -15.18 21.29
CA LYS A 567 -26.84 -15.36 21.59
C LYS A 567 -27.73 -14.30 20.94
N LEU A 568 -27.28 -13.05 20.89
CA LEU A 568 -28.00 -11.96 20.20
C LEU A 568 -28.06 -12.19 18.69
N ASN A 569 -26.97 -12.65 18.06
CA ASN A 569 -26.94 -12.98 16.63
C ASN A 569 -27.85 -14.18 16.32
N ALA A 570 -27.79 -15.27 17.08
CA ALA A 570 -28.73 -16.39 16.94
C ALA A 570 -30.20 -15.96 17.15
N PHE A 571 -30.47 -15.02 18.07
CA PHE A 571 -31.82 -14.47 18.26
C PHE A 571 -32.26 -13.58 17.08
N ARG A 572 -31.33 -12.85 16.45
CA ARG A 572 -31.57 -12.01 15.26
C ARG A 572 -31.85 -12.85 14.02
N GLU A 573 -31.11 -13.94 13.82
CA GLU A 573 -31.35 -14.97 12.79
C GLU A 573 -32.72 -15.62 12.96
N ALA A 574 -33.12 -15.94 14.20
CA ALA A 574 -34.43 -16.51 14.50
C ALA A 574 -35.62 -15.49 14.35
N HIS A 575 -35.36 -14.18 14.39
CA HIS A 575 -36.41 -13.14 14.36
C HIS A 575 -36.03 -11.91 13.50
N PRO A 576 -35.80 -12.07 12.18
CA PRO A 576 -35.31 -10.99 11.31
C PRO A 576 -36.30 -9.84 11.14
N SER A 577 -37.60 -10.08 11.34
CA SER A 577 -38.68 -9.08 11.16
C SER A 577 -38.90 -8.13 12.36
N ARG A 578 -38.19 -8.30 13.48
CA ARG A 578 -38.35 -7.41 14.66
C ARG A 578 -37.49 -6.14 14.53
N LYS A 579 -38.07 -5.00 14.92
CA LYS A 579 -37.39 -3.68 14.97
C LYS A 579 -36.02 -3.69 15.68
N ILE A 580 -35.83 -4.58 16.66
CA ILE A 580 -34.55 -4.75 17.38
C ILE A 580 -33.46 -5.32 16.47
N SER A 581 -33.79 -6.28 15.60
CA SER A 581 -32.82 -6.84 14.64
C SER A 581 -32.41 -5.79 13.59
N GLN A 582 -33.39 -5.03 13.09
CA GLN A 582 -33.17 -3.89 12.19
C GLN A 582 -32.37 -2.75 12.85
N ALA A 583 -32.57 -2.48 14.14
CA ALA A 583 -31.80 -1.46 14.86
C ALA A 583 -30.34 -1.89 15.06
N LEU A 584 -30.10 -3.16 15.37
CA LEU A 584 -28.76 -3.74 15.58
C LEU A 584 -28.00 -4.04 14.27
N SER A 585 -28.64 -3.97 13.10
CA SER A 585 -27.96 -4.07 11.80
C SER A 585 -27.54 -2.72 11.20
N MET A 586 -27.90 -1.58 11.81
CA MET A 586 -27.45 -0.27 11.33
C MET A 586 -25.99 0.00 11.72
N ARG A 587 -25.16 0.41 10.75
CA ARG A 587 -23.77 0.89 10.99
C ARG A 587 -23.68 1.97 12.09
N LYS A 588 -24.68 2.86 12.17
CA LYS A 588 -24.79 3.88 13.24
C LYS A 588 -24.86 3.28 14.66
N THR A 589 -25.49 2.12 14.82
CA THR A 589 -25.58 1.43 16.10
C THR A 589 -24.26 0.78 16.49
N ALA A 590 -23.55 0.17 15.53
CA ALA A 590 -22.19 -0.34 15.74
C ALA A 590 -21.23 0.80 16.14
N PHE A 591 -21.28 1.94 15.44
CA PHE A 591 -20.56 3.15 15.83
C PHE A 591 -20.85 3.58 17.27
N ILE A 592 -22.12 3.71 17.67
CA ILE A 592 -22.48 4.08 19.06
C ILE A 592 -21.93 3.06 20.07
N ILE A 593 -22.03 1.75 19.78
CA ILE A 593 -21.55 0.68 20.68
C ILE A 593 -20.02 0.76 20.86
N TYR A 594 -19.25 0.78 19.76
CA TYR A 594 -17.79 0.84 19.83
C TYR A 594 -17.29 2.15 20.46
N THR A 595 -17.95 3.28 20.17
CA THR A 595 -17.66 4.59 20.78
C THR A 595 -17.92 4.59 22.29
N ALA A 596 -19.07 4.05 22.73
CA ALA A 596 -19.42 3.96 24.14
C ALA A 596 -18.49 2.99 24.90
N TYR A 597 -18.03 1.92 24.24
CA TYR A 597 -17.07 0.98 24.81
C TYR A 597 -15.68 1.62 24.99
N LEU A 598 -15.17 2.33 23.97
CA LEU A 598 -13.94 3.11 24.06
C LEU A 598 -14.03 4.15 25.19
N LEU A 599 -15.09 4.96 25.21
CA LEU A 599 -15.29 5.98 26.24
C LEU A 599 -15.40 5.36 27.65
N GLY A 600 -16.15 4.28 27.80
CA GLY A 600 -16.32 3.58 29.08
C GLY A 600 -15.00 3.03 29.64
N LEU A 601 -14.15 2.45 28.79
CA LEU A 601 -12.82 1.99 29.20
C LEU A 601 -11.88 3.15 29.53
N VAL A 602 -11.85 4.21 28.71
CA VAL A 602 -11.03 5.41 28.95
C VAL A 602 -11.42 6.11 30.26
N VAL A 603 -12.70 6.29 30.51
CA VAL A 603 -13.22 6.88 31.75
C VAL A 603 -12.93 5.98 32.95
N GLY A 604 -13.22 4.67 32.85
CA GLY A 604 -12.95 3.71 33.92
C GLY A 604 -11.47 3.62 34.29
N ALA A 605 -10.57 3.65 33.30
CA ALA A 605 -9.13 3.69 33.49
C ALA A 605 -8.66 4.97 34.20
N THR A 606 -9.19 6.12 33.78
CA THR A 606 -8.89 7.43 34.38
C THR A 606 -9.30 7.46 35.86
N PHE A 607 -10.49 6.95 36.21
CA PHE A 607 -10.93 6.82 37.61
C PHE A 607 -10.11 5.78 38.42
N ALA A 608 -9.69 4.68 37.80
CA ALA A 608 -8.89 3.66 38.47
C ALA A 608 -7.45 4.13 38.78
N GLY A 609 -6.94 5.11 38.01
CA GLY A 609 -5.57 5.64 38.11
C GLY A 609 -4.57 4.93 37.20
N THR A 610 -5.03 4.44 36.03
CA THR A 610 -4.19 3.92 34.95
C THR A 610 -4.29 4.82 33.70
N SER A 611 -3.42 4.58 32.72
CA SER A 611 -3.28 5.37 31.50
C SER A 611 -4.54 5.29 30.63
N SER A 612 -5.12 6.45 30.30
CA SER A 612 -6.23 6.57 29.35
C SER A 612 -5.84 6.06 27.95
N LEU A 613 -4.57 6.19 27.58
CA LEU A 613 -4.04 5.69 26.30
C LEU A 613 -3.98 4.16 26.30
N LEU A 614 -3.53 3.53 27.40
CA LEU A 614 -3.56 2.07 27.52
C LEU A 614 -5.00 1.54 27.42
N ALA A 615 -5.95 2.24 28.02
CA ALA A 615 -7.36 1.88 27.94
C ALA A 615 -7.91 1.96 26.51
N ALA A 616 -7.52 2.99 25.74
CA ALA A 616 -7.85 3.10 24.32
C ALA A 616 -7.25 1.97 23.48
N TYR A 617 -5.98 1.61 23.72
CA TYR A 617 -5.36 0.45 23.06
C TYR A 617 -6.11 -0.86 23.38
N ILE A 618 -6.38 -1.11 24.66
CA ILE A 618 -7.12 -2.31 25.10
C ILE A 618 -8.52 -2.33 24.48
N ALA A 619 -9.20 -1.18 24.38
CA ALA A 619 -10.53 -1.09 23.76
C ALA A 619 -10.53 -1.52 22.28
N GLY A 620 -9.54 -1.04 21.51
CA GLY A 620 -9.39 -1.45 20.10
C GLY A 620 -9.03 -2.93 19.98
N ALA A 621 -8.11 -3.40 20.83
CA ALA A 621 -7.66 -4.78 20.81
C ALA A 621 -8.78 -5.77 21.19
N THR A 622 -9.61 -5.47 22.21
CA THR A 622 -10.73 -6.37 22.55
C THR A 622 -11.86 -6.33 21.53
N ILE A 623 -12.07 -5.23 20.81
CA ILE A 623 -12.98 -5.21 19.64
C ILE A 623 -12.42 -6.07 18.51
N SER A 624 -11.13 -5.94 18.16
CA SER A 624 -10.47 -6.76 17.14
C SER A 624 -10.54 -8.26 17.46
N TRP A 625 -10.38 -8.64 18.73
CA TRP A 625 -10.60 -10.03 19.17
C TRP A 625 -12.09 -10.42 19.04
N TRP A 626 -13.02 -9.59 19.51
CA TRP A 626 -14.46 -9.86 19.44
C TRP A 626 -14.94 -10.10 18.00
N ASP A 627 -14.58 -9.22 17.05
CA ASP A 627 -14.93 -9.36 15.63
C ASP A 627 -14.34 -10.65 15.02
N SER A 628 -13.15 -11.08 15.48
CA SER A 628 -12.51 -12.31 14.99
C SER A 628 -13.13 -13.63 15.49
N GLU A 629 -13.91 -13.59 16.58
CA GLU A 629 -14.54 -14.78 17.19
C GLU A 629 -16.05 -14.86 16.89
N VAL A 630 -16.68 -13.76 16.48
CA VAL A 630 -18.13 -13.68 16.22
C VAL A 630 -18.39 -13.17 14.79
N PRO A 631 -18.78 -14.03 13.84
CA PRO A 631 -19.11 -13.60 12.48
C PRO A 631 -20.20 -12.52 12.46
N HIS A 632 -19.99 -11.48 11.65
CA HIS A 632 -21.02 -10.49 11.35
C HIS A 632 -22.03 -11.11 10.37
N ILE A 633 -23.33 -11.01 10.66
CA ILE A 633 -24.39 -11.57 9.81
C ILE A 633 -24.47 -10.75 8.50
N SER A 634 -24.02 -11.36 7.41
CA SER A 634 -24.23 -10.87 6.04
C SER A 634 -25.66 -11.19 5.60
N ASN A 635 -26.46 -10.15 5.30
CA ASN A 635 -27.81 -10.32 4.78
C ASN A 635 -27.78 -10.63 3.27
N GLU A 636 -27.44 -11.87 2.90
CA GLU A 636 -27.76 -12.37 1.56
C GLU A 636 -29.28 -12.52 1.43
N VAL A 637 -29.91 -11.69 0.59
CA VAL A 637 -31.32 -11.87 0.25
C VAL A 637 -31.42 -12.97 -0.80
N VAL A 638 -31.77 -14.17 -0.35
CA VAL A 638 -32.12 -15.31 -1.20
C VAL A 638 -33.38 -14.96 -2.01
N SER A 639 -33.21 -14.49 -3.25
CA SER A 639 -34.28 -14.48 -4.25
C SER A 639 -34.45 -15.86 -4.87
N SER A 640 -35.07 -16.76 -4.10
CA SER A 640 -35.51 -18.06 -4.62
C SER A 640 -36.66 -17.90 -5.61
N VAL A 641 -36.40 -18.26 -6.87
CA VAL A 641 -37.31 -18.89 -7.83
C VAL A 641 -38.81 -18.72 -7.56
N GLN A 642 -39.46 -17.87 -8.36
CA GLN A 642 -40.83 -18.14 -8.80
C GLN A 642 -40.86 -18.28 -10.32
N THR A 643 -41.70 -19.22 -10.76
CA THR A 643 -41.72 -19.83 -12.09
C THR A 643 -42.29 -18.91 -13.16
N SER A 644 -41.85 -19.14 -14.40
CA SER A 644 -42.43 -18.62 -15.62
C SER A 644 -43.94 -18.87 -15.72
N GLU A 645 -44.70 -17.90 -16.23
CA GLU A 645 -45.64 -18.16 -17.34
C GLU A 645 -46.02 -16.85 -18.08
N THR A 646 -46.21 -17.05 -19.39
CA THR A 646 -46.57 -16.16 -20.51
C THR A 646 -47.78 -15.23 -20.19
N GLU A 647 -47.88 -13.96 -20.63
CA GLU A 647 -48.45 -13.59 -21.93
C GLU A 647 -48.35 -12.09 -22.33
N THR A 648 -48.33 -11.95 -23.66
CA THR A 648 -48.43 -10.85 -24.64
C THR A 648 -49.30 -9.57 -24.41
N THR A 649 -48.74 -8.45 -24.90
CA THR A 649 -49.33 -7.36 -25.77
C THR A 649 -50.19 -6.18 -25.24
N GLN A 650 -49.94 -5.03 -25.93
CA GLN A 650 -50.80 -3.86 -26.25
C GLN A 650 -50.97 -2.66 -25.27
N ALA A 651 -50.19 -1.61 -25.59
CA ALA A 651 -50.53 -0.20 -25.92
C ALA A 651 -51.72 0.60 -25.30
N GLU A 652 -51.46 1.93 -25.24
CA GLU A 652 -52.36 3.11 -25.11
C GLU A 652 -52.92 3.55 -23.74
N GLY A 653 -52.95 4.88 -23.52
CA GLY A 653 -53.99 5.53 -22.70
C GLY A 653 -53.58 6.35 -21.46
N SER A 654 -53.19 7.62 -21.67
CA SER A 654 -53.46 8.84 -20.84
C SER A 654 -53.87 8.73 -19.34
N GLY A 655 -53.27 9.58 -18.48
CA GLY A 655 -54.04 10.24 -17.40
C GLY A 655 -53.45 10.35 -15.98
N ASN A 656 -52.91 11.54 -15.67
CA ASN A 656 -52.92 12.24 -14.37
C ASN A 656 -52.31 11.64 -13.06
N THR A 657 -51.32 12.38 -12.55
CA THR A 657 -51.12 12.77 -11.14
C THR A 657 -51.33 11.75 -10.02
N GLY A 658 -50.23 11.16 -9.55
CA GLY A 658 -50.12 10.53 -8.22
C GLY A 658 -48.72 10.68 -7.64
N THR A 659 -48.55 11.52 -6.61
CA THR A 659 -47.27 11.70 -5.91
C THR A 659 -46.87 10.44 -5.15
N SER A 660 -46.11 9.55 -5.77
CA SER A 660 -45.49 8.42 -5.10
C SER A 660 -44.09 8.80 -4.60
N LYS A 661 -43.96 9.02 -3.30
CA LYS A 661 -42.65 9.07 -2.62
C LYS A 661 -42.03 7.67 -2.68
N GLN A 662 -41.26 7.36 -3.72
CA GLN A 662 -40.43 6.16 -3.68
C GLN A 662 -39.34 6.33 -2.62
N ILE A 663 -39.51 5.55 -1.55
CA ILE A 663 -38.58 5.47 -0.44
C ILE A 663 -37.26 4.91 -0.98
N GLN A 664 -36.21 5.72 -0.86
CA GLN A 664 -34.84 5.41 -1.15
C GLN A 664 -34.44 4.10 -0.43
N ARG A 665 -34.28 3.00 -1.17
CA ARG A 665 -33.78 1.74 -0.61
C ARG A 665 -32.31 1.95 -0.20
N PRO A 666 -31.91 1.66 1.05
CA PRO A 666 -30.50 1.73 1.44
C PRO A 666 -29.66 0.72 0.65
N LEU A 667 -28.39 1.06 0.41
CA LEU A 667 -27.39 0.15 -0.15
C LEU A 667 -27.30 -1.15 0.67
N ALA A 668 -26.86 -2.23 0.02
CA ALA A 668 -26.53 -3.49 0.66
C ALA A 668 -25.48 -3.28 1.77
N LEU A 669 -25.63 -4.03 2.86
CA LEU A 669 -24.83 -3.91 4.08
C LEU A 669 -23.76 -4.99 4.12
N GLU A 670 -22.52 -4.62 3.87
CA GLU A 670 -21.35 -5.42 4.26
C GLU A 670 -20.83 -5.01 5.64
N GLY A 671 -20.33 -6.01 6.36
CA GLY A 671 -19.11 -5.89 7.15
C GLY A 671 -19.25 -5.56 8.63
N GLY A 672 -19.73 -4.38 9.01
CA GLY A 672 -19.97 -3.94 10.39
C GLY A 672 -18.83 -4.01 11.42
N SER A 673 -17.58 -4.29 11.02
CA SER A 673 -16.45 -4.51 11.94
C SER A 673 -15.92 -3.23 12.60
N GLY A 674 -15.22 -3.36 13.73
CA GLY A 674 -14.62 -2.24 14.45
C GLY A 674 -13.63 -1.42 13.60
N MET A 675 -12.88 -2.08 12.71
CA MET A 675 -11.95 -1.40 11.80
C MET A 675 -12.69 -0.68 10.66
N GLU A 676 -13.75 -1.26 10.09
CA GLU A 676 -14.60 -0.59 9.09
C GLU A 676 -15.29 0.65 9.69
N ILE A 677 -15.83 0.53 10.90
CA ILE A 677 -16.42 1.65 11.64
C ILE A 677 -15.37 2.74 11.94
N TYR A 678 -14.12 2.36 12.23
CA TYR A 678 -13.02 3.31 12.38
C TYR A 678 -12.74 4.06 11.07
N HIS A 679 -12.55 3.35 9.95
CA HIS A 679 -12.30 3.99 8.66
C HIS A 679 -13.44 4.90 8.22
N HIS A 680 -14.70 4.49 8.40
CA HIS A 680 -15.84 5.27 7.93
C HIS A 680 -16.17 6.50 8.79
N TYR A 681 -16.01 6.43 10.12
CA TYR A 681 -16.43 7.51 11.03
C TYR A 681 -15.30 8.29 11.69
N TYR A 682 -14.12 7.69 11.88
CA TYR A 682 -13.02 8.29 12.64
C TYR A 682 -11.87 8.74 11.74
N ASN A 683 -11.47 7.93 10.76
CA ASN A 683 -10.23 8.13 10.01
C ASN A 683 -10.16 9.51 9.33
N ALA A 684 -11.22 9.99 8.67
CA ALA A 684 -11.21 11.30 8.02
C ALA A 684 -10.87 12.46 8.98
N ALA A 685 -11.47 12.48 10.18
CA ALA A 685 -11.18 13.49 11.21
C ALA A 685 -9.79 13.29 11.83
N VAL A 686 -9.37 12.03 12.01
CA VAL A 686 -8.07 11.68 12.55
C VAL A 686 -6.94 12.12 11.60
N GLU A 687 -7.00 11.79 10.31
CA GLU A 687 -5.97 12.15 9.32
C GLU A 687 -5.88 13.65 9.05
N HIS A 688 -7.01 14.33 8.85
CA HIS A 688 -7.00 15.71 8.35
C HIS A 688 -6.94 16.77 9.45
N ILE A 689 -7.35 16.44 10.68
CA ILE A 689 -7.46 17.41 11.78
C ILE A 689 -6.60 16.97 12.97
N LEU A 690 -6.85 15.79 13.53
CA LEU A 690 -6.29 15.43 14.84
C LEU A 690 -4.82 14.98 14.77
N LYS A 691 -4.40 14.23 13.75
CA LYS A 691 -2.99 13.86 13.49
C LYS A 691 -2.13 15.14 13.29
N PRO A 692 -2.48 16.09 12.40
CA PRO A 692 -1.75 17.36 12.29
C PRO A 692 -1.63 18.16 13.58
N PHE A 693 -2.72 18.32 14.36
CA PHE A 693 -2.65 19.00 15.65
C PHE A 693 -1.81 18.26 16.69
N PHE A 694 -1.88 16.92 16.70
CA PHE A 694 -1.03 16.11 17.56
C PHE A 694 0.46 16.33 17.25
N PHE A 695 0.88 16.21 16.00
CA PHE A 695 2.28 16.41 15.62
C PHE A 695 2.74 17.88 15.73
N ALA A 696 1.86 18.85 15.50
CA ALA A 696 2.16 20.26 15.78
C ALA A 696 2.37 20.52 17.28
N SER A 697 1.58 19.88 18.16
CA SER A 697 1.71 20.04 19.61
C SER A 697 3.01 19.46 20.18
N ILE A 698 3.54 18.39 19.57
CA ILE A 698 4.92 17.92 19.81
C ILE A 698 5.92 19.01 19.41
N GLY A 699 5.72 19.67 18.26
CA GLY A 699 6.57 20.75 17.78
C GLY A 699 6.66 21.95 18.75
N PHE A 700 5.55 22.34 19.38
CA PHE A 700 5.56 23.39 20.43
C PHE A 700 6.44 23.04 21.63
N SER A 701 6.73 21.76 21.85
CA SER A 701 7.56 21.30 22.97
C SER A 701 9.06 21.18 22.63
N VAL A 702 9.51 21.52 21.42
CA VAL A 702 10.90 21.32 20.96
C VAL A 702 11.67 22.65 20.81
N PRO A 703 12.51 23.02 21.80
CA PRO A 703 13.26 24.29 21.80
C PRO A 703 14.56 24.21 20.96
N ILE A 704 14.43 24.36 19.64
CA ILE A 704 15.56 24.27 18.67
C ILE A 704 16.78 25.12 19.07
N THR A 705 16.59 26.35 19.57
CA THR A 705 17.69 27.31 19.81
C THR A 705 18.71 26.83 20.85
N LYS A 706 18.30 26.04 21.84
CA LYS A 706 19.22 25.43 22.83
C LYS A 706 19.65 24.01 22.47
N LEU A 707 18.85 23.32 21.63
CA LEU A 707 19.15 21.98 21.13
C LEU A 707 20.56 21.93 20.49
N PHE A 708 20.88 22.89 19.63
CA PHE A 708 22.17 22.95 18.91
C PHE A 708 23.36 23.50 19.72
N SER A 709 23.25 23.64 21.04
CA SER A 709 24.41 23.99 21.86
C SER A 709 25.41 22.82 21.93
N GLY A 710 26.69 23.09 21.69
CA GLY A 710 27.73 22.07 21.50
C GLY A 710 27.78 20.96 22.57
N PRO A 711 27.79 21.28 23.88
CA PRO A 711 27.80 20.27 24.94
C PRO A 711 26.57 19.36 24.96
N ILE A 712 25.38 19.92 24.67
CA ILE A 712 24.10 19.20 24.66
C ILE A 712 24.02 18.30 23.42
N ALA A 713 24.37 18.82 22.25
CA ALA A 713 24.39 18.03 21.00
C ALA A 713 25.38 16.85 21.08
N TRP A 714 26.58 17.06 21.63
CA TRP A 714 27.57 15.98 21.77
C TRP A 714 27.13 14.89 22.77
N ARG A 715 26.59 15.29 23.93
CA ARG A 715 26.00 14.35 24.91
C ARG A 715 24.80 13.60 24.31
N GLY A 716 23.94 14.30 23.56
CA GLY A 716 22.84 13.73 22.80
C GLY A 716 23.29 12.63 21.84
N ILE A 717 24.27 12.92 20.97
CA ILE A 717 24.82 11.96 19.99
C ILE A 717 25.40 10.72 20.68
N ILE A 718 26.22 10.89 21.73
CA ILE A 718 26.78 9.76 22.49
C ILE A 718 25.66 8.91 23.09
N TYR A 719 24.65 9.57 23.67
CA TYR A 719 23.50 8.91 24.28
C TYR A 719 22.66 8.14 23.24
N THR A 720 22.45 8.70 22.03
CA THR A 720 21.85 7.98 20.88
C THR A 720 22.61 6.70 20.55
N ILE A 721 23.95 6.77 20.44
CA ILE A 721 24.78 5.61 20.06
C ILE A 721 24.63 4.49 21.09
N LEU A 722 24.70 4.84 22.38
CA LEU A 722 24.55 3.90 23.48
C LEU A 722 23.14 3.27 23.52
N MET A 723 22.09 4.07 23.29
CA MET A 723 20.71 3.58 23.20
C MET A 723 20.44 2.71 21.97
N THR A 724 21.10 3.03 20.85
CA THR A 724 21.09 2.21 19.63
C THR A 724 21.69 0.83 19.92
N ILE A 725 22.85 0.78 20.59
CA ILE A 725 23.49 -0.47 21.01
C ILE A 725 22.58 -1.28 21.95
N SER A 726 21.90 -0.63 22.91
CA SER A 726 20.98 -1.36 23.81
C SER A 726 19.79 -2.00 23.09
N LYS A 727 19.25 -1.37 22.03
CA LYS A 727 18.16 -1.97 21.24
C LYS A 727 18.66 -3.00 20.22
N LEU A 728 19.88 -2.86 19.69
CA LEU A 728 20.49 -3.90 18.84
C LEU A 728 20.54 -5.27 19.55
N ALA A 729 20.71 -5.29 20.87
CA ALA A 729 20.67 -6.50 21.68
C ALA A 729 19.30 -7.23 21.65
N CYS A 730 18.20 -6.57 21.29
CA CYS A 730 16.89 -7.22 21.10
C CYS A 730 16.95 -8.29 19.98
N GLY A 731 17.84 -8.10 19.00
CA GLY A 731 18.09 -9.08 17.94
C GLY A 731 18.66 -10.41 18.44
N ILE A 732 19.29 -10.46 19.62
CA ILE A 732 19.96 -11.67 20.13
C ILE A 732 18.99 -12.85 20.27
N TRP A 733 17.71 -12.59 20.56
CA TRP A 733 16.66 -13.61 20.61
C TRP A 733 16.45 -14.38 19.29
N LEU A 734 16.85 -13.80 18.15
CA LEU A 734 16.77 -14.43 16.83
C LEU A 734 18.08 -15.14 16.43
N ILE A 735 19.17 -14.97 17.20
CA ILE A 735 20.47 -15.61 16.94
C ILE A 735 20.45 -17.11 17.29
N SER A 736 19.50 -17.58 18.12
CA SER A 736 19.40 -19.00 18.47
C SER A 736 17.97 -19.45 18.79
N PHE A 737 17.41 -20.35 17.98
CA PHE A 737 16.27 -21.20 18.38
C PHE A 737 16.49 -22.67 18.01
N ALA A 738 17.43 -23.29 18.73
CA ALA A 738 17.44 -24.73 18.97
C ALA A 738 17.17 -25.00 20.47
N ASN A 739 15.89 -24.89 20.86
CA ASN A 739 15.32 -25.32 22.15
C ASN A 739 15.94 -24.74 23.44
N PRO A 740 15.44 -23.60 23.98
CA PRO A 740 15.86 -23.09 25.30
C PRO A 740 15.51 -24.01 26.48
N LEU A 741 14.68 -25.05 26.28
CA LEU A 741 14.25 -25.96 27.34
C LEU A 741 15.22 -27.11 27.66
N ARG A 742 16.23 -27.41 26.81
CA ARG A 742 17.12 -28.57 27.05
C ARG A 742 18.11 -28.37 28.19
N SER A 743 18.64 -27.17 28.40
CA SER A 743 19.58 -26.91 29.52
C SER A 743 18.86 -27.01 30.87
N PHE A 744 17.63 -26.50 30.96
CA PHE A 744 16.79 -26.68 32.15
C PHE A 744 16.34 -28.14 32.33
N GLN A 745 16.02 -28.87 31.26
CA GLN A 745 15.69 -30.30 31.35
C GLN A 745 16.89 -31.14 31.81
N HIS A 746 18.11 -30.89 31.33
CA HIS A 746 19.29 -31.62 31.82
C HIS A 746 19.65 -31.27 33.27
N LEU A 747 19.45 -30.02 33.70
CA LEU A 747 19.66 -29.63 35.09
C LEU A 747 18.58 -30.23 36.01
N ALA A 748 17.31 -30.17 35.61
CA ALA A 748 16.19 -30.77 36.33
C ALA A 748 16.25 -32.30 36.38
N GLN A 749 16.72 -32.97 35.31
CA GLN A 749 16.95 -34.41 35.29
C GLN A 749 18.12 -34.82 36.19
N ARG A 750 19.23 -34.06 36.20
CA ARG A 750 20.34 -34.32 37.14
C ARG A 750 19.95 -34.11 38.60
N LEU A 751 19.11 -33.12 38.90
CA LEU A 751 18.56 -32.91 40.23
C LEU A 751 17.52 -33.97 40.62
N SER A 752 16.65 -34.41 39.71
CA SER A 752 15.64 -35.43 40.00
C SER A 752 16.22 -36.84 40.17
N THR A 753 17.35 -37.16 39.53
CA THR A 753 18.08 -38.42 39.77
C THR A 753 18.81 -38.48 41.11
N MET A 754 18.93 -37.35 41.82
CA MET A 754 19.61 -37.30 43.14
C MET A 754 18.63 -37.54 44.30
N PHE A 755 17.31 -37.42 44.07
CA PHE A 755 16.28 -37.55 45.09
C PHE A 755 15.04 -38.33 44.62
N ARG A 756 15.17 -39.65 44.40
CA ARG A 756 14.04 -40.57 44.63
C ARG A 756 14.46 -42.03 44.86
N SER A 757 14.33 -42.45 46.11
CA SER A 757 14.35 -43.86 46.54
C SER A 757 13.08 -44.59 46.09
N LYS A 758 13.20 -45.91 45.84
CA LYS A 758 12.09 -46.80 45.48
C LYS A 758 11.26 -47.18 46.72
N PRO A 759 9.95 -47.38 46.58
CA PRO A 759 9.19 -48.35 47.36
C PRO A 759 8.76 -49.56 46.51
N LEU A 760 8.49 -50.69 47.18
CA LEU A 760 8.10 -51.98 46.57
C LEU A 760 6.58 -52.09 46.33
N VAL A 761 6.18 -53.05 45.49
CA VAL A 761 4.79 -53.55 45.35
C VAL A 761 4.81 -55.09 45.30
N PRO A 762 3.94 -55.80 46.06
CA PRO A 762 3.78 -57.26 45.94
C PRO A 762 2.35 -57.73 45.53
N GLY A 763 2.27 -58.76 44.67
CA GLY A 763 1.05 -59.54 44.31
C GLY A 763 0.13 -58.91 43.25
N ALA A 764 -0.53 -59.63 42.32
CA ALA A 764 -0.66 -61.07 42.01
C ALA A 764 -0.78 -61.24 40.44
N GLN A 765 -0.19 -62.24 39.77
CA GLN A 765 -0.73 -63.59 39.40
C GLN A 765 -2.16 -63.57 38.79
N CYS A 766 -2.48 -64.18 37.63
CA CYS A 766 -1.95 -65.34 36.87
C CYS A 766 -1.82 -65.02 35.34
N ALA A 767 -0.79 -65.47 34.58
CA ALA A 767 -0.64 -66.75 33.82
C ALA A 767 -1.79 -67.06 32.80
N ASP A 768 -1.59 -67.48 31.54
CA ASP A 768 -0.43 -67.89 30.70
C ASP A 768 -0.91 -68.05 29.21
N PRO A 769 -0.15 -68.51 28.18
CA PRO A 769 1.28 -68.36 27.83
C PRO A 769 1.55 -68.03 26.32
N ASN A 770 2.84 -68.03 25.91
CA ASN A 770 3.40 -68.25 24.56
C ASN A 770 3.22 -67.20 23.42
N LEU A 771 4.33 -66.56 23.03
CA LEU A 771 5.15 -67.04 21.89
C LEU A 771 6.60 -66.50 21.93
N SER A 772 7.55 -67.30 21.45
CA SER A 772 9.00 -67.07 21.31
C SER A 772 9.36 -65.72 20.67
N THR A 773 10.31 -64.91 21.19
CA THR A 773 11.80 -65.11 21.16
C THR A 773 12.32 -65.32 19.72
N THR A 774 13.44 -64.80 19.21
CA THR A 774 14.61 -64.03 19.74
C THR A 774 15.41 -63.54 18.49
N SER A 775 16.56 -62.84 18.49
CA SER A 775 17.48 -62.22 19.48
C SER A 775 18.56 -61.42 18.72
N GLN A 776 19.02 -60.28 19.25
CA GLN A 776 20.45 -59.85 19.19
C GLN A 776 21.04 -59.56 17.76
N THR A 777 22.19 -58.90 17.50
CA THR A 777 23.11 -58.08 18.30
C THR A 777 23.98 -57.22 17.37
N ARG A 778 24.28 -55.98 17.80
CA ARG A 778 25.60 -55.30 17.82
C ARG A 778 26.53 -55.16 16.59
N ASP A 779 27.03 -53.92 16.52
CA ASP A 779 28.42 -53.48 16.35
C ASP A 779 29.06 -53.18 14.96
N ASN A 780 29.55 -51.94 14.90
CA ASN A 780 30.80 -51.45 14.29
C ASN A 780 31.01 -51.37 12.76
N ALA A 781 30.84 -50.12 12.28
CA ALA A 781 31.92 -49.25 11.79
C ALA A 781 32.58 -49.46 10.40
N SER A 782 33.27 -48.40 9.98
CA SER A 782 34.09 -48.16 8.77
C SER A 782 33.40 -47.87 7.43
N GLU A 783 33.85 -46.76 6.83
CA GLU A 783 33.75 -46.35 5.42
C GLU A 783 34.70 -47.22 4.54
N PRO A 784 34.91 -46.99 3.22
CA PRO A 784 34.39 -45.94 2.31
C PRO A 784 33.98 -46.47 0.91
N THR A 785 34.07 -45.57 -0.09
CA THR A 785 34.19 -45.75 -1.57
C THR A 785 32.95 -45.69 -2.46
N GLU A 786 33.13 -44.93 -3.53
CA GLU A 786 32.22 -44.72 -4.66
C GLU A 786 32.34 -45.89 -5.64
N GLU A 787 31.26 -46.25 -6.33
CA GLU A 787 31.31 -46.34 -7.80
C GLU A 787 29.92 -46.21 -8.44
N ARG A 788 29.92 -45.92 -9.74
CA ARG A 788 28.72 -45.80 -10.58
C ARG A 788 28.42 -47.17 -11.20
N ASP A 789 27.15 -47.48 -11.48
CA ASP A 789 26.66 -47.52 -12.87
C ASP A 789 25.22 -48.07 -13.02
N ALA A 790 24.67 -47.77 -14.20
CA ALA A 790 23.64 -48.50 -14.95
C ALA A 790 22.18 -48.56 -14.44
N VAL A 791 21.31 -48.14 -15.36
CA VAL A 791 19.84 -48.23 -15.38
C VAL A 791 19.38 -49.67 -15.69
N PRO A 792 18.20 -50.08 -15.19
CA PRO A 792 17.25 -50.81 -16.04
C PRO A 792 15.92 -50.06 -16.23
N MET A 793 15.30 -50.26 -17.39
CA MET A 793 14.04 -49.64 -17.81
C MET A 793 12.80 -50.28 -17.16
N GLU A 794 11.79 -49.43 -16.92
CA GLU A 794 10.33 -49.60 -17.09
C GLU A 794 9.65 -51.00 -17.06
N PRO A 795 8.42 -51.07 -16.49
CA PRO A 795 7.25 -50.80 -17.35
C PRO A 795 6.13 -49.94 -16.74
N LEU A 796 5.44 -49.21 -17.62
CA LEU A 796 4.16 -48.54 -17.40
C LEU A 796 3.01 -49.55 -17.17
N SER A 797 2.08 -49.23 -16.27
CA SER A 797 0.73 -49.84 -16.25
C SER A 797 -0.30 -48.91 -15.58
N ASP A 798 -1.56 -49.09 -15.96
CA ASP A 798 -2.56 -48.01 -16.02
C ASP A 798 -3.31 -47.62 -14.73
N THR A 799 -3.64 -46.32 -14.70
CA THR A 799 -4.95 -45.73 -14.38
C THR A 799 -5.85 -46.41 -13.33
N ASN A 800 -6.06 -45.73 -12.19
CA ASN A 800 -7.40 -45.63 -11.60
C ASN A 800 -7.59 -44.40 -10.71
N THR A 801 -8.68 -43.66 -10.95
CA THR A 801 -9.08 -42.46 -10.21
C THR A 801 -9.93 -42.78 -8.98
N ARG A 802 -9.61 -42.18 -7.81
CA ARG A 802 -10.58 -41.86 -6.73
C ARG A 802 -10.00 -40.77 -5.79
N PRO A 803 -10.86 -40.03 -5.06
CA PRO A 803 -10.55 -38.68 -4.61
C PRO A 803 -9.76 -38.62 -3.30
N VAL A 804 -8.90 -37.59 -3.17
CA VAL A 804 -8.21 -37.26 -1.92
C VAL A 804 -8.69 -35.90 -1.43
N SER A 805 -9.30 -35.89 -0.24
CA SER A 805 -9.73 -34.68 0.47
C SER A 805 -8.53 -33.78 0.84
N PRO A 806 -8.72 -32.46 1.00
CA PRO A 806 -7.65 -31.56 1.40
C PRO A 806 -7.34 -31.67 2.91
N GLU A 807 -6.68 -32.75 3.32
CA GLU A 807 -6.04 -32.81 4.64
C GLU A 807 -4.86 -31.84 4.70
N VAL A 808 -5.06 -30.74 5.42
CA VAL A 808 -4.00 -29.77 5.72
C VAL A 808 -2.97 -30.42 6.65
N ARG A 809 -1.91 -30.98 6.06
CA ARG A 809 -0.75 -31.50 6.81
C ARG A 809 0.00 -30.37 7.52
N ASN A 810 -0.36 -30.15 8.79
CA ASN A 810 0.41 -29.38 9.77
C ASN A 810 1.79 -30.02 10.03
N SER A 811 2.72 -29.87 9.08
CA SER A 811 4.11 -30.28 9.24
C SER A 811 5.03 -29.06 9.20
N THR A 812 5.65 -28.78 10.35
CA THR A 812 6.66 -27.73 10.48
C THR A 812 7.92 -28.14 9.70
N PRO A 813 8.44 -27.31 8.78
CA PRO A 813 9.68 -27.63 8.08
C PRO A 813 10.84 -27.61 9.06
N LYS A 814 11.65 -28.69 9.08
CA LYS A 814 12.93 -28.72 9.80
C LYS A 814 13.86 -27.69 9.14
N PRO A 815 14.45 -26.73 9.88
CA PRO A 815 15.30 -25.73 9.25
C PRO A 815 16.70 -26.28 8.96
N GLU A 816 17.12 -26.19 7.69
CA GLU A 816 18.53 -26.30 7.34
C GLU A 816 19.33 -25.14 7.95
N LYS A 817 20.55 -25.44 8.40
CA LYS A 817 21.39 -24.48 9.14
C LYS A 817 22.11 -23.52 8.18
N ALA A 818 21.67 -22.26 8.19
CA ALA A 818 22.54 -21.12 7.89
C ALA A 818 22.40 -20.08 9.01
N VAL A 819 23.49 -19.80 9.73
CA VAL A 819 23.51 -18.74 10.76
C VAL A 819 23.61 -17.39 10.05
N SER A 820 22.46 -16.88 9.62
CA SER A 820 22.32 -15.55 9.06
C SER A 820 22.18 -14.52 10.17
N LEU A 821 23.10 -13.56 10.24
CA LEU A 821 22.99 -12.40 11.14
C LEU A 821 22.02 -11.33 10.60
N TYR A 822 21.43 -11.51 9.42
CA TYR A 822 20.53 -10.51 8.85
C TYR A 822 19.19 -10.38 9.60
N PRO A 823 18.41 -11.45 9.89
CA PRO A 823 17.21 -11.36 10.71
C PRO A 823 17.41 -10.70 12.10
N PRO A 824 18.40 -11.08 12.93
CA PRO A 824 18.60 -10.45 14.23
C PRO A 824 19.01 -8.97 14.11
N CYS A 825 19.84 -8.61 13.12
CA CYS A 825 20.17 -7.19 12.87
C CYS A 825 18.97 -6.37 12.37
N ILE A 826 18.08 -6.95 11.55
CA ILE A 826 16.85 -6.27 11.10
C ILE A 826 15.94 -5.96 12.29
N VAL A 827 15.70 -6.94 13.19
CA VAL A 827 14.91 -6.70 14.41
C VAL A 827 15.59 -5.68 15.32
N GLY A 828 16.89 -5.87 15.59
CA GLY A 828 17.65 -4.95 16.45
C GLY A 828 17.59 -3.50 15.97
N LEU A 829 17.74 -3.26 14.65
CA LEU A 829 17.68 -1.93 14.05
C LEU A 829 16.27 -1.36 13.95
N ALA A 830 15.25 -2.19 13.72
CA ALA A 830 13.86 -1.73 13.73
C ALA A 830 13.44 -1.26 15.12
N MET A 831 13.84 -1.99 16.17
CA MET A 831 13.61 -1.61 17.57
C MET A 831 14.39 -0.35 18.02
N VAL A 832 15.25 0.24 17.17
CA VAL A 832 15.89 1.55 17.42
C VAL A 832 14.94 2.70 17.12
N ALA A 833 14.01 2.56 16.16
CA ALA A 833 13.12 3.66 15.80
C ALA A 833 12.28 4.11 17.01
N ARG A 834 12.27 5.42 17.31
CA ARG A 834 11.50 5.98 18.44
C ARG A 834 10.24 6.68 17.97
N GLY A 835 9.17 6.47 18.73
CA GLY A 835 7.85 7.04 18.46
C GLY A 835 7.55 8.26 19.31
N GLU A 836 6.39 8.84 19.01
CA GLU A 836 5.71 9.93 19.69
C GLU A 836 5.56 9.70 21.20
N ILE A 837 5.36 8.46 21.66
CA ILE A 837 5.27 8.09 23.08
C ILE A 837 6.58 8.42 23.82
N GLY A 838 7.74 8.29 23.16
CA GLY A 838 9.03 8.67 23.75
C GLY A 838 9.12 10.17 24.03
N PHE A 839 8.67 11.00 23.08
CA PHE A 839 8.58 12.45 23.29
C PHE A 839 7.56 12.80 24.37
N LEU A 840 6.42 12.09 24.44
CA LEU A 840 5.41 12.30 25.47
C LEU A 840 5.96 12.03 26.89
N ILE A 841 6.68 10.93 27.09
CA ILE A 841 7.32 10.63 28.39
C ILE A 841 8.35 11.70 28.77
N ALA A 842 9.16 12.15 27.81
CA ALA A 842 10.16 13.20 28.04
C ALA A 842 9.51 14.55 28.40
N ALA A 843 8.47 14.97 27.67
CA ALA A 843 7.73 16.20 27.94
C ALA A 843 6.94 16.14 29.26
N LEU A 844 6.42 14.96 29.62
CA LEU A 844 5.75 14.76 30.89
C LEU A 844 6.73 14.84 32.08
N ALA A 845 7.92 14.24 31.96
CA ALA A 845 8.97 14.35 32.97
C ALA A 845 9.47 15.81 33.14
N GLU A 846 9.61 16.57 32.05
CA GLU A 846 9.97 17.99 32.10
C GLU A 846 8.85 18.85 32.71
N SER A 847 7.59 18.66 32.29
CA SER A 847 6.45 19.44 32.80
C SER A 847 6.15 19.19 34.27
N LYS A 848 6.37 17.96 34.76
CA LYS A 848 6.31 17.57 36.17
C LYS A 848 7.56 17.96 36.98
N GLY A 849 8.54 18.63 36.38
CA GLY A 849 9.76 19.08 37.05
C GLY A 849 10.77 17.97 37.38
N ILE A 850 10.51 16.72 36.97
CA ILE A 850 11.37 15.56 37.28
C ILE A 850 12.77 15.75 36.70
N PHE A 851 12.89 16.24 35.46
CA PHE A 851 14.18 16.55 34.84
C PHE A 851 14.89 17.80 35.40
N GLY A 852 14.26 18.52 36.34
CA GLY A 852 14.84 19.65 37.06
C GLY A 852 14.78 20.94 36.24
N ARG A 853 13.76 21.76 36.49
CA ARG A 853 13.67 23.10 35.88
C ARG A 853 14.59 24.10 36.60
N PRO A 854 15.55 24.75 35.92
CA PRO A 854 16.21 25.92 36.46
C PRO A 854 15.22 27.08 36.72
N PRO A 855 15.52 27.99 37.68
CA PRO A 855 14.59 29.04 38.13
C PRO A 855 14.33 30.15 37.08
N ASP A 856 15.02 30.12 35.94
CA ASP A 856 14.83 31.00 34.78
C ASP A 856 13.74 30.51 33.81
N GLY A 857 13.07 29.39 34.12
CA GLY A 857 11.99 28.82 33.32
C GLY A 857 12.47 28.16 32.02
N GLN A 858 13.76 27.88 31.90
CA GLN A 858 14.34 27.23 30.73
C GLN A 858 14.16 25.69 30.78
N PRO A 859 14.11 25.02 29.61
CA PRO A 859 14.08 23.56 29.54
C PRO A 859 15.38 22.95 30.08
N SER A 860 15.27 21.83 30.80
CA SER A 860 16.44 21.16 31.39
C SER A 860 17.43 20.60 30.35
N ASP A 861 18.72 20.61 30.67
CA ASP A 861 19.77 19.98 29.84
C ASP A 861 19.46 18.51 29.54
N LEU A 862 18.88 17.80 30.53
CA LEU A 862 18.52 16.38 30.40
C LEU A 862 17.37 16.17 29.41
N PHE A 863 16.34 17.02 29.45
CA PHE A 863 15.27 17.02 28.45
C PHE A 863 15.86 17.19 27.05
N LEU A 864 16.74 18.18 26.85
CA LEU A 864 17.36 18.45 25.54
C LEU A 864 18.22 17.29 25.03
N ILE A 865 18.98 16.63 25.91
CA ILE A 865 19.77 15.42 25.58
C ILE A 865 18.86 14.24 25.20
N VAL A 866 17.75 14.05 25.91
CA VAL A 866 16.75 13.00 25.61
C VAL A 866 16.04 13.30 24.30
N THR A 867 15.61 14.54 24.03
CA THR A 867 15.00 14.97 22.77
C THR A 867 15.93 14.68 21.59
N TRP A 868 17.22 15.04 21.67
CA TRP A 868 18.23 14.68 20.67
C TRP A 868 18.29 13.17 20.41
N ALA A 869 18.33 12.38 21.49
CA ALA A 869 18.45 10.93 21.39
C ALA A 869 17.22 10.30 20.73
N ILE A 870 16.02 10.75 21.07
CA ILE A 870 14.77 10.30 20.43
C ILE A 870 14.79 10.68 18.94
N SER A 871 15.01 11.96 18.61
CA SER A 871 15.03 12.45 17.22
C SER A 871 16.02 11.70 16.33
N LEU A 872 17.25 11.48 16.80
CA LEU A 872 18.26 10.74 16.03
C LEU A 872 17.89 9.25 15.88
N CYS A 873 17.39 8.60 16.92
CA CYS A 873 16.93 7.22 16.85
C CYS A 873 15.76 7.03 15.85
N THR A 874 14.81 7.97 15.81
CA THR A 874 13.69 7.99 14.85
C THR A 874 14.16 8.08 13.39
N VAL A 875 15.29 8.73 13.11
CA VAL A 875 15.84 8.84 11.74
C VAL A 875 16.78 7.68 11.40
N ILE A 876 17.65 7.28 12.34
CA ILE A 876 18.68 6.24 12.13
C ILE A 876 18.05 4.87 11.92
N GLY A 877 17.04 4.49 12.72
CA GLY A 877 16.37 3.18 12.63
C GLY A 877 15.87 2.87 11.22
N PRO A 878 14.98 3.70 10.64
CA PRO A 878 14.46 3.49 9.28
C PRO A 878 15.52 3.42 8.19
N ILE A 879 16.53 4.29 8.24
CA ILE A 879 17.62 4.31 7.25
C ILE A 879 18.42 3.01 7.34
N CYS A 880 18.80 2.58 8.54
CA CYS A 880 19.62 1.38 8.73
C CYS A 880 18.86 0.09 8.36
N VAL A 881 17.58 -0.03 8.72
CA VAL A 881 16.75 -1.18 8.29
C VAL A 881 16.58 -1.19 6.77
N GLY A 882 16.27 -0.05 6.15
CA GLY A 882 16.11 0.05 4.69
C GLY A 882 17.38 -0.33 3.92
N LEU A 883 18.55 0.13 4.38
CA LEU A 883 19.85 -0.27 3.81
C LEU A 883 20.13 -1.77 3.99
N LEU A 884 19.84 -2.33 5.17
CA LEU A 884 20.08 -3.74 5.47
C LEU A 884 19.15 -4.68 4.68
N VAL A 885 17.87 -4.35 4.56
CA VAL A 885 16.92 -5.12 3.74
C VAL A 885 17.28 -5.04 2.26
N ASN A 886 17.66 -3.87 1.75
CA ASN A 886 18.18 -3.74 0.38
C ASN A 886 19.43 -4.61 0.15
N ARG A 887 20.31 -4.75 1.16
CA ARG A 887 21.46 -5.65 1.11
C ARG A 887 21.05 -7.12 1.09
N VAL A 888 20.08 -7.54 1.92
CA VAL A 888 19.51 -8.91 1.89
C VAL A 888 18.92 -9.22 0.51
N ARG A 889 18.07 -8.31 -0.02
CA ARG A 889 17.45 -8.45 -1.35
C ARG A 889 18.48 -8.63 -2.47
N LYS A 890 19.62 -7.93 -2.38
CA LYS A 890 20.75 -8.03 -3.32
C LYS A 890 21.56 -9.34 -3.16
N LEU A 891 21.60 -9.92 -1.96
CA LEU A 891 22.26 -11.21 -1.73
C LEU A 891 21.40 -12.38 -2.20
N GLU A 892 20.08 -12.32 -2.01
CA GLU A 892 19.15 -13.28 -2.60
C GLU A 892 19.21 -13.27 -4.13
N SER A 893 19.10 -12.09 -4.76
CA SER A 893 19.16 -11.97 -6.23
C SER A 893 20.55 -12.32 -6.78
N GLY A 894 21.63 -12.07 -6.02
CA GLY A 894 22.98 -12.51 -6.36
C GLY A 894 23.15 -14.03 -6.31
N SER A 895 22.47 -14.72 -5.40
CA SER A 895 22.56 -16.20 -5.28
C SER A 895 21.91 -16.91 -6.47
N HIS A 896 20.90 -16.31 -7.11
CA HIS A 896 20.29 -16.87 -8.34
C HIS A 896 21.26 -16.95 -9.54
N LYS A 897 22.42 -16.28 -9.50
CA LYS A 897 23.40 -16.24 -10.61
C LYS A 897 24.60 -17.18 -10.48
N ARG A 898 24.75 -17.95 -9.38
CA ARG A 898 25.93 -18.82 -9.17
C ARG A 898 25.56 -20.21 -8.67
N ARG A 899 25.63 -21.18 -9.60
CA ARG A 899 25.38 -22.63 -9.48
C ARG A 899 23.92 -23.00 -9.23
N GLY A 900 23.46 -24.05 -9.92
CA GLY A 900 22.10 -24.58 -9.85
C GLY A 900 21.81 -25.41 -8.60
N GLU A 901 22.24 -24.93 -7.44
CA GLU A 901 21.90 -25.51 -6.14
C GLU A 901 20.72 -24.74 -5.51
N GLY A 902 20.04 -25.38 -4.55
CA GLY A 902 18.76 -24.92 -4.01
C GLY A 902 18.72 -23.49 -3.48
N LYS A 903 17.51 -22.92 -3.52
CA LYS A 903 17.13 -21.55 -3.12
C LYS A 903 17.78 -21.14 -1.79
N ARG A 904 18.90 -20.40 -1.86
CA ARG A 904 19.69 -20.01 -0.69
C ARG A 904 18.95 -18.94 0.13
N ASN A 905 18.18 -19.39 1.11
CA ASN A 905 17.31 -18.54 1.91
C ASN A 905 18.15 -17.68 2.90
N VAL A 906 18.39 -16.41 2.54
CA VAL A 906 19.24 -15.49 3.32
C VAL A 906 18.59 -15.09 4.66
N LEU A 907 17.26 -15.15 4.75
CA LEU A 907 16.52 -14.97 6.01
C LEU A 907 16.30 -16.30 6.77
N GLY A 908 16.58 -17.44 6.13
CA GLY A 908 16.40 -18.77 6.72
C GLY A 908 14.95 -19.02 7.15
N ALA A 909 14.76 -19.62 8.32
CA ALA A 909 13.44 -19.90 8.90
C ALA A 909 12.67 -18.65 9.41
N TRP A 910 13.11 -17.44 9.05
CA TRP A 910 12.49 -16.17 9.44
C TRP A 910 11.85 -15.41 8.27
N GLY A 911 12.24 -15.71 7.02
CA GLY A 911 11.71 -15.08 5.81
C GLY A 911 10.49 -15.77 5.22
#